data_AF-A0A518HN55-F1
#
_entry.id   AF-A0A518HN55-F1
#
_cell.length_a   1.000
_cell.length_b   1.000
_cell.length_c   1.000
_cell.angle_alpha   90.00
_cell.angle_beta   90.00
_cell.angle_gamma   90.00
#
_symmetry.space_group_name_H-M   'P 1'
#
loop_
_entity.id
_entity.type
_entity.pdbx_description
1 polymer ?
#
loop_
_entity_poly.entity_id
_entity_poly.type
_entity_poly.pdbx_seq_one_letter_code
_entity_poly.pdbx_strand_id
1 'polypeptide(L)'
;MRLFGRNKRRPFAIEALEHRRLLTAMRIVGWNTLNNPDNATEDANFSTVLSAIGNETIGSITKRIDVLGLSETDASSIARVESILDSLYPSTDYARIVTAPDGGGDATGFVYDTATVQLQESVQLAGAFTHSTMRAKFRPVGTSGTEDFYAYSVHLKAGTSSSDKSKRASEANLLRNDIDALGQGTSVIVAGDFNMKTSSEYAWGNLTSAGAGQLLDVYGPGGAGNWNDNFSFRHLHSQDPSTSGAGMDDRFDIQFATGEFFDGSGLEYVDGSYHVFGNNGTHTLNGSILTGTGASTTVLNALAAASDHLPIVADYQFSTTAEVVIVETSGTHVTEGGALDSYNVSLSQSPTSNVSVTITPDGQLDIGSGPGISQVLTFTPVNALTPQTVIVSAYNDLVIEGSHQGVITHSSSSSDPNYNGLSVPSVVASITDNDNAPGVSFAHSGGGLDVAEGGLTDSYAVSLDTVPADNVTITLTPDSQLDLGAGAATPIVLTFTPANAQTPQTVPVAAFDDALVESLHTGVIQHSASSADPLYNDIAISQLVAEITDNEIPSVPSIVISEIMYNPDTSETGALPEWLEVVNTGTEIADLGGWYFEDEDTNWGAIPAGTFLPPNEAAVFYDQTFTSEATFRSAWDVPASALVIGINWASLANSPSSTNEVLRLYDDNQVEMDLVNYDDSGAWPSDSPDGPSIYLTDLAADNNVGSNWGRSTSGIVDARNASSPFSFADVGSPGDFPPLPTPASLVVTQSGGSTGVTEGGGADSLDVVLAGTPTANVTVTLTPSNGEIDLGWGAGVPRVLTFTPANAATVQSVTISADNDSEIEGVHWSLVSFTISSSDPTFNALSTTPVDVQITDNNVLGDMNGDGQVDNLDIAAFAMALSDPVAYAQAYPGLDPEILGDFDDDGYLTNLDIAGFAALLS
;
A
#
# COMPACT_ATOMS: atom_id res chain seq x y z
N MET A 1 15.18 23.05 48.44
CA MET A 1 15.99 24.10 47.76
C MET A 1 17.10 24.58 48.71
N ARG A 2 18.32 24.06 48.52
CA ARG A 2 19.67 24.52 48.93
C ARG A 2 20.53 23.31 49.32
N LEU A 3 21.30 22.79 48.36
CA LEU A 3 22.52 22.03 48.60
C LEU A 3 23.53 22.39 47.49
N PHE A 4 24.44 23.31 47.80
CA PHE A 4 25.68 23.51 47.06
C PHE A 4 26.81 23.29 48.05
N GLY A 5 27.78 22.45 47.69
CA GLY A 5 29.16 22.60 48.17
C GLY A 5 29.86 21.32 48.61
N ARG A 6 30.45 20.59 47.65
CA ARG A 6 31.92 20.46 47.50
C ARG A 6 32.26 19.58 46.28
N ASN A 7 32.24 20.19 45.09
CA ASN A 7 33.00 19.66 43.95
C ASN A 7 34.48 19.99 44.16
N LYS A 8 35.24 19.12 44.82
CA LYS A 8 36.69 19.07 44.61
C LYS A 8 36.95 18.20 43.37
N ARG A 9 36.72 18.75 42.18
CA ARG A 9 37.30 18.17 40.96
C ARG A 9 38.82 18.36 41.04
N ARG A 10 39.55 17.29 41.37
CA ARG A 10 40.99 17.21 41.07
C ARG A 10 41.13 17.11 39.54
N PRO A 11 42.12 17.76 38.92
CA PRO A 11 42.34 17.64 37.48
C PRO A 11 42.65 16.18 37.13
N PHE A 12 42.10 15.71 36.00
CA PHE A 12 42.37 14.40 35.42
C PHE A 12 43.88 14.16 35.37
N ALA A 13 44.40 13.38 36.32
CA ALA A 13 45.66 12.69 36.11
C ALA A 13 45.35 11.60 35.09
N ILE A 14 46.08 11.61 33.97
CA ILE A 14 46.12 10.48 33.05
C ILE A 14 46.75 9.34 33.83
N GLU A 15 45.92 8.52 34.49
CA GLU A 15 46.37 7.26 35.05
C GLU A 15 46.74 6.32 33.89
N ALA A 16 47.93 5.74 33.98
CA ALA A 16 48.47 4.83 32.99
C ALA A 16 47.48 3.67 32.75
N LEU A 17 47.37 3.23 31.48
CA LEU A 17 46.53 2.13 31.03
C LEU A 17 46.71 0.82 31.83
N GLU A 18 47.79 0.67 32.59
CA GLU A 18 48.10 -0.55 33.35
C GLU A 18 47.21 -0.82 34.57
N HIS A 19 46.34 0.13 34.97
CA HIS A 19 45.42 -0.05 36.11
C HIS A 19 43.96 -0.35 35.74
N ARG A 20 43.58 -0.33 34.45
CA ARG A 20 42.25 -0.80 34.02
C ARG A 20 42.21 -2.32 33.88
N ARG A 21 42.60 -3.05 34.93
CA ARG A 21 42.03 -4.39 35.09
C ARG A 21 40.54 -4.15 35.36
N LEU A 22 39.68 -4.70 34.50
CA LEU A 22 38.25 -4.85 34.80
C LEU A 22 38.11 -5.29 36.25
N LEU A 23 37.18 -4.68 37.00
CA LEU A 23 36.83 -5.16 38.32
C LEU A 23 36.56 -6.65 38.20
N THR A 24 37.41 -7.50 38.78
CA THR A 24 37.23 -8.95 38.68
C THR A 24 36.09 -9.41 39.59
N ALA A 25 35.87 -8.69 40.69
CA ALA A 25 34.80 -8.91 41.64
C ALA A 25 34.47 -7.64 42.43
N MET A 26 33.36 -7.64 43.14
CA MET A 26 32.82 -6.65 44.08
C MET A 26 32.52 -7.30 45.42
N ARG A 27 32.67 -6.56 46.52
CA ARG A 27 32.41 -6.98 47.89
C ARG A 27 31.30 -6.09 48.45
N ILE A 28 30.19 -6.72 48.79
CA ILE A 28 28.99 -6.06 49.28
C ILE A 28 28.75 -6.50 50.72
N VAL A 29 28.69 -5.52 51.61
CA VAL A 29 28.60 -5.72 53.06
C VAL A 29 27.30 -5.11 53.58
N GLY A 30 26.61 -5.82 54.46
CA GLY A 30 25.51 -5.29 55.27
C GLY A 30 25.91 -5.23 56.73
N TRP A 31 25.59 -4.14 57.43
CA TRP A 31 25.89 -4.04 58.86
C TRP A 31 24.87 -3.16 59.60
N ASN A 32 24.17 -3.73 60.59
CA ASN A 32 23.48 -2.94 61.61
C ASN A 32 24.52 -2.34 62.57
N THR A 33 24.50 -1.02 62.77
CA THR A 33 25.55 -0.28 63.47
C THR A 33 25.16 0.31 64.82
N LEU A 34 23.91 0.18 65.28
CA LEU A 34 23.46 0.75 66.56
C LEU A 34 23.77 2.26 66.72
N ASN A 35 23.54 3.03 65.65
CA ASN A 35 23.89 4.44 65.50
C ASN A 35 25.38 4.76 65.79
N ASN A 36 26.28 3.80 65.64
CA ASN A 36 27.73 4.00 65.75
C ASN A 36 28.41 4.07 64.37
N PRO A 37 29.61 4.65 64.26
CA PRO A 37 30.40 5.29 65.31
C PRO A 37 30.00 6.75 65.52
N ASP A 38 29.95 7.21 66.77
CA ASP A 38 29.64 8.60 67.15
C ASP A 38 30.79 9.33 67.86
N ASN A 39 31.80 8.60 68.34
CA ASN A 39 33.04 9.17 68.87
C ASN A 39 34.32 8.49 68.36
N ALA A 40 35.48 9.06 68.71
CA ALA A 40 36.78 8.62 68.18
C ALA A 40 37.20 7.21 68.65
N THR A 41 36.63 6.72 69.76
CA THR A 41 36.87 5.34 70.23
C THR A 41 36.15 4.35 69.31
N GLU A 42 34.88 4.63 69.00
CA GLU A 42 34.12 3.81 68.05
C GLU A 42 34.72 3.88 66.64
N ASP A 43 35.25 5.04 66.21
CA ASP A 43 35.98 5.12 64.93
C ASP A 43 37.11 4.11 64.85
N ALA A 44 37.86 3.94 65.95
CA ALA A 44 38.96 2.99 66.00
C ALA A 44 38.47 1.53 65.89
N ASN A 45 37.31 1.22 66.50
CA ASN A 45 36.68 -0.09 66.37
C ASN A 45 36.23 -0.34 64.93
N PHE A 46 35.47 0.60 64.34
CA PHE A 46 35.02 0.51 62.95
C PHE A 46 36.18 0.44 61.96
N SER A 47 37.22 1.27 62.15
CA SER A 47 38.44 1.23 61.33
C SER A 47 39.13 -0.13 61.39
N THR A 48 39.21 -0.74 62.56
CA THR A 48 39.77 -2.09 62.74
C THR A 48 38.94 -3.14 61.99
N VAL A 49 37.61 -3.09 62.10
CA VAL A 49 36.70 -4.05 61.45
C VAL A 49 36.74 -3.88 59.93
N LEU A 50 36.53 -2.67 59.42
CA LEU A 50 36.46 -2.39 57.98
C LEU A 50 37.81 -2.64 57.27
N SER A 51 38.93 -2.39 57.95
CA SER A 51 40.26 -2.77 57.46
C SER A 51 40.42 -4.29 57.41
N ALA A 52 39.94 -5.01 58.42
CA ALA A 52 40.02 -6.47 58.44
C ALA A 52 39.16 -7.10 57.33
N ILE A 53 37.93 -6.62 57.12
CA ILE A 53 37.07 -7.04 56.00
C ILE A 53 37.77 -6.78 54.66
N GLY A 54 38.35 -5.60 54.46
CA GLY A 54 39.02 -5.29 53.18
C GLY A 54 40.33 -6.05 52.92
N ASN A 55 40.93 -6.63 53.96
CA ASN A 55 42.13 -7.46 53.86
C ASN A 55 41.82 -8.96 53.80
N GLU A 56 40.57 -9.37 54.03
CA GLU A 56 40.19 -10.77 53.98
C GLU A 56 40.22 -11.30 52.55
N THR A 57 40.74 -12.51 52.41
CA THR A 57 40.75 -13.26 51.15
C THR A 57 39.71 -14.35 51.21
N ILE A 58 38.68 -14.24 50.37
CA ILE A 58 37.62 -15.23 50.23
C ILE A 58 37.77 -15.89 48.86
N GLY A 59 37.93 -17.22 48.84
CA GLY A 59 38.33 -17.92 47.63
C GLY A 59 39.68 -17.41 47.09
N SER A 60 39.65 -16.75 45.92
CA SER A 60 40.83 -16.10 45.31
C SER A 60 40.77 -14.57 45.33
N ILE A 61 39.78 -14.00 46.03
CA ILE A 61 39.43 -12.58 45.98
C ILE A 61 39.87 -11.90 47.28
N THR A 62 40.86 -11.01 47.18
CA THR A 62 41.26 -10.08 48.25
C THR A 62 40.92 -8.67 47.80
N LYS A 63 39.95 -8.02 48.45
CA LYS A 63 39.55 -6.66 48.08
C LYS A 63 38.86 -5.92 49.20
N ARG A 64 38.97 -4.59 49.13
CA ARG A 64 38.20 -3.64 49.93
C ARG A 64 36.71 -3.70 49.60
N ILE A 65 35.91 -3.13 50.49
CA ILE A 65 34.46 -3.05 50.38
C ILE A 65 34.09 -2.07 49.25
N ASP A 66 33.24 -2.47 48.31
CA ASP A 66 32.73 -1.58 47.26
C ASP A 66 31.41 -0.93 47.65
N VAL A 67 30.52 -1.69 48.30
CA VAL A 67 29.23 -1.20 48.78
C VAL A 67 29.00 -1.71 50.20
N LEU A 68 28.80 -0.77 51.13
CA LEU A 68 28.48 -1.04 52.53
C LEU A 68 27.08 -0.49 52.82
N GLY A 69 26.10 -1.39 52.93
CA GLY A 69 24.76 -1.10 53.42
C GLY A 69 24.74 -1.01 54.93
N LEU A 70 24.23 0.10 55.46
CA LEU A 70 24.14 0.35 56.90
C LEU A 70 22.68 0.46 57.32
N SER A 71 22.34 -0.20 58.42
CA SER A 71 21.06 -0.12 59.11
C SER A 71 21.25 0.32 60.56
N GLU A 72 20.22 0.94 61.15
CA GLU A 72 20.34 1.56 62.48
C GLU A 72 21.58 2.46 62.54
N THR A 73 21.60 3.44 61.65
CA THR A 73 22.65 4.47 61.59
C THR A 73 21.97 5.84 61.62
N ASP A 74 22.72 6.92 61.81
CA ASP A 74 22.24 8.25 61.51
C ASP A 74 23.16 8.98 60.50
N ALA A 75 22.81 10.22 60.16
CA ALA A 75 23.57 11.04 59.21
C ALA A 75 24.99 11.39 59.69
N SER A 76 25.22 11.39 61.00
CA SER A 76 26.50 11.62 61.67
C SER A 76 27.36 10.36 61.56
N SER A 77 26.84 9.21 61.98
CA SER A 77 27.60 7.96 62.06
C SER A 77 28.02 7.47 60.67
N ILE A 78 27.12 7.50 59.69
CA ILE A 78 27.45 7.12 58.29
C ILE A 78 28.51 8.04 57.66
N ALA A 79 28.54 9.33 58.02
CA ALA A 79 29.58 10.26 57.56
C ALA A 79 30.96 9.93 58.16
N ARG A 80 30.98 9.37 59.37
CA ARG A 80 32.20 8.92 60.02
C ARG A 80 32.68 7.61 59.42
N VAL A 81 31.78 6.68 59.08
CA VAL A 81 32.12 5.47 58.30
C VAL A 81 32.76 5.81 56.95
N GLU A 82 32.18 6.76 56.18
CA GLU A 82 32.82 7.26 54.95
C GLU A 82 34.24 7.78 55.21
N SER A 83 34.39 8.63 56.21
CA SER A 83 35.69 9.22 56.56
C SER A 83 36.73 8.17 56.97
N ILE A 84 36.30 7.09 57.63
CA ILE A 84 37.16 5.95 57.98
C ILE A 84 37.61 5.21 56.72
N LEU A 85 36.70 4.90 55.79
CA LEU A 85 37.01 4.18 54.56
C LEU A 85 37.95 5.00 53.65
N ASP A 86 37.72 6.30 53.49
CA ASP A 86 38.63 7.20 52.79
C ASP A 86 40.04 7.24 53.42
N SER A 87 40.09 7.19 54.75
CA SER A 87 41.36 7.17 55.48
C SER A 87 42.11 5.84 55.33
N LEU A 88 41.40 4.72 55.28
CA LEU A 88 41.97 3.39 55.06
C LEU A 88 42.45 3.21 53.62
N TYR A 89 41.76 3.80 52.64
CA TYR A 89 42.01 3.60 51.21
C TYR A 89 42.19 4.93 50.45
N PRO A 90 43.32 5.64 50.65
CA PRO A 90 43.51 7.01 50.14
C PRO A 90 43.64 7.13 48.61
N SER A 91 43.72 6.00 47.89
CA SER A 91 43.72 5.94 46.43
C SER A 91 42.32 5.91 45.82
N THR A 92 41.26 5.89 46.64
CA THR A 92 39.88 5.98 46.19
C THR A 92 39.12 7.11 46.92
N ASP A 93 37.88 7.36 46.51
CA ASP A 93 36.95 8.34 47.07
C ASP A 93 35.64 7.60 47.37
N TYR A 94 35.30 7.45 48.65
CA TYR A 94 34.02 6.88 49.07
C TYR A 94 32.95 7.98 49.12
N ALA A 95 31.74 7.62 48.73
CA ALA A 95 30.57 8.49 48.84
C ALA A 95 29.47 7.80 49.66
N ARG A 96 28.53 8.58 50.18
CA ARG A 96 27.40 8.06 50.96
C ARG A 96 26.05 8.57 50.52
N ILE A 97 25.03 7.75 50.78
CA ILE A 97 23.61 8.09 50.70
C ILE A 97 22.91 7.58 51.96
N VAL A 98 21.96 8.37 52.49
CA VAL A 98 21.26 8.06 53.75
C VAL A 98 19.80 8.51 53.64
N THR A 99 18.88 7.74 54.23
CA THR A 99 17.47 8.12 54.33
C THR A 99 17.29 9.33 55.25
N ALA A 100 16.11 9.93 55.21
CA ALA A 100 15.67 10.71 56.36
C ALA A 100 15.55 9.78 57.59
N PRO A 101 15.87 10.28 58.80
CA PRO A 101 15.67 9.51 60.02
C PRO A 101 14.19 9.18 60.20
N ASP A 102 13.91 8.00 60.74
CA ASP A 102 12.57 7.57 61.10
C ASP A 102 12.08 8.28 62.38
N GLY A 103 10.91 7.87 62.89
CA GLY A 103 10.34 8.45 64.10
C GLY A 103 11.16 8.21 65.38
N GLY A 104 12.07 7.23 65.37
CA GLY A 104 13.02 6.91 66.44
C GLY A 104 14.37 7.63 66.31
N GLY A 105 14.68 8.16 65.13
CA GLY A 105 15.96 8.83 64.83
C GLY A 105 16.89 8.00 63.95
N ASP A 106 16.55 6.74 63.69
CA ASP A 106 17.37 5.81 62.93
C ASP A 106 17.17 5.99 61.43
N ALA A 107 18.20 5.67 60.67
CA ALA A 107 18.22 5.72 59.22
C ALA A 107 18.84 4.45 58.65
N THR A 108 18.65 4.27 57.34
CA THR A 108 19.38 3.30 56.53
C THR A 108 20.13 4.03 55.42
N GLY A 109 21.17 3.41 54.88
CA GLY A 109 21.95 4.04 53.82
C GLY A 109 23.03 3.15 53.26
N PHE A 110 23.86 3.75 52.41
CA PHE A 110 25.03 3.11 51.82
C PHE A 110 26.24 4.03 51.89
N VAL A 111 27.41 3.43 52.11
CA VAL A 111 28.72 4.02 51.78
C VAL A 111 29.33 3.17 50.67
N TYR A 112 29.80 3.79 49.58
CA TYR A 112 30.25 3.08 48.39
C TYR A 112 31.50 3.70 47.77
N ASP A 113 32.32 2.87 47.15
CA ASP A 113 33.56 3.24 46.50
C ASP A 113 33.29 3.78 45.09
N THR A 114 33.52 5.09 44.88
CA THR A 114 33.23 5.72 43.58
C THR A 114 34.20 5.32 42.45
N ALA A 115 35.33 4.70 42.79
CA ALA A 115 36.25 4.16 41.79
C ALA A 115 35.77 2.81 41.23
N THR A 116 34.84 2.13 41.90
CA THR A 116 34.37 0.81 41.50
C THR A 116 32.90 0.75 41.15
N VAL A 117 32.06 1.62 41.71
CA VAL A 117 30.65 1.75 41.37
C VAL A 117 30.22 3.21 41.23
N GLN A 118 29.25 3.47 40.35
CA GLN A 118 28.61 4.75 40.13
C GLN A 118 27.15 4.67 40.58
N LEU A 119 26.73 5.61 41.43
CA LEU A 119 25.33 5.75 41.81
C LEU A 119 24.52 6.32 40.64
N GLN A 120 23.55 5.57 40.16
CA GLN A 120 22.62 5.99 39.10
C GLN A 120 21.36 6.61 39.69
N GLU A 121 20.84 6.01 40.77
CA GLU A 121 19.58 6.38 41.40
C GLU A 121 19.60 6.01 42.89
N SER A 122 18.91 6.77 43.74
CA SER A 122 18.62 6.38 45.13
C SER A 122 17.23 6.81 45.55
N VAL A 123 16.50 5.94 46.25
CA VAL A 123 15.11 6.14 46.69
C VAL A 123 14.95 5.63 48.11
N GLN A 124 14.43 6.49 49.01
CA GLN A 124 13.85 6.03 50.26
C GLN A 124 12.45 5.46 49.96
N LEU A 125 12.23 4.18 50.25
CA LEU A 125 10.97 3.52 49.96
C LEU A 125 9.81 4.15 50.73
N ALA A 126 8.71 4.40 50.02
CA ALA A 126 7.46 4.86 50.62
C ALA A 126 6.67 3.67 51.17
N GLY A 127 6.03 3.86 52.32
CA GLY A 127 5.21 2.83 52.95
C GLY A 127 5.28 2.89 54.46
N ALA A 128 4.46 2.07 55.12
CA ALA A 128 4.42 1.99 56.57
C ALA A 128 5.55 1.08 57.11
N PHE A 129 6.81 1.37 56.78
CA PHE A 129 7.94 0.69 57.43
C PHE A 129 8.13 1.21 58.86
N THR A 130 8.56 0.33 59.78
CA THR A 130 8.94 0.71 61.14
C THR A 130 10.21 1.54 61.12
N HIS A 131 11.20 1.13 60.32
CA HIS A 131 12.42 1.89 60.06
C HIS A 131 12.54 2.24 58.58
N SER A 132 13.15 3.38 58.26
CA SER A 132 13.33 3.82 56.88
C SER A 132 14.11 2.77 56.07
N THR A 133 13.73 2.52 54.81
CA THR A 133 14.42 1.59 53.90
C THR A 133 14.97 2.35 52.68
N MET A 134 16.24 2.13 52.34
CA MET A 134 16.90 2.73 51.18
C MET A 134 17.04 1.72 50.05
N ARG A 135 16.71 2.13 48.83
CA ARG A 135 17.09 1.47 47.57
C ARG A 135 18.08 2.35 46.82
N ALA A 136 19.12 1.75 46.26
CA ALA A 136 20.06 2.43 45.37
C ALA A 136 20.30 1.59 44.12
N LYS A 137 20.43 2.23 42.96
CA LYS A 137 20.88 1.61 41.72
C LYS A 137 22.35 1.94 41.50
N PHE A 138 23.19 0.92 41.42
CA PHE A 138 24.62 1.04 41.19
C PHE A 138 24.99 0.49 39.82
N ARG A 139 25.91 1.18 39.15
CA ARG A 139 26.58 0.75 37.93
C ARG A 139 28.05 0.48 38.22
N PRO A 140 28.58 -0.72 37.99
CA PRO A 140 30.00 -0.93 38.10
C PRO A 140 30.79 -0.06 37.10
N VAL A 141 31.88 0.57 37.55
CA VAL A 141 32.68 1.46 36.71
C VAL A 141 33.30 0.68 35.55
N GLY A 142 33.13 1.20 34.32
CA GLY A 142 33.66 0.58 33.10
C GLY A 142 32.66 -0.28 32.33
N THR A 143 31.42 -0.39 32.82
CA THR A 143 30.33 -1.12 32.16
C THR A 143 29.40 -0.21 31.35
N SER A 144 28.63 -0.80 30.43
CA SER A 144 27.68 -0.09 29.54
C SER A 144 26.31 0.16 30.20
N GLY A 145 26.01 -0.58 31.28
CA GLY A 145 24.77 -0.48 32.05
C GLY A 145 23.92 -1.75 32.08
N THR A 146 24.33 -2.79 31.37
CA THR A 146 23.73 -4.13 31.45
C THR A 146 23.98 -4.80 32.80
N GLU A 147 25.08 -4.47 33.46
CA GLU A 147 25.49 -4.98 34.77
C GLU A 147 25.02 -4.07 35.93
N ASP A 148 24.07 -3.17 35.66
CA ASP A 148 23.46 -2.35 36.71
C ASP A 148 22.69 -3.26 37.69
N PHE A 149 22.83 -2.99 38.98
CA PHE A 149 22.10 -3.71 40.02
C PHE A 149 21.47 -2.77 41.04
N TYR A 150 20.38 -3.22 41.65
CA TYR A 150 19.78 -2.53 42.78
C TYR A 150 20.26 -3.14 44.10
N ALA A 151 20.55 -2.30 45.08
CA ALA A 151 20.86 -2.69 46.44
C ALA A 151 19.86 -2.05 47.41
N TYR A 152 19.40 -2.83 48.40
CA TYR A 152 18.52 -2.38 49.46
C TYR A 152 19.20 -2.52 50.83
N SER A 153 19.12 -1.47 51.65
CA SER A 153 19.52 -1.50 53.06
C SER A 153 18.26 -1.48 53.93
N VAL A 154 18.09 -2.52 54.75
CA VAL A 154 16.83 -2.80 55.46
C VAL A 154 17.02 -2.92 56.98
N HIS A 155 15.99 -2.52 57.72
CA HIS A 155 15.85 -2.80 59.15
C HIS A 155 14.38 -3.09 59.45
N LEU A 156 14.00 -4.37 59.58
CA LEU A 156 12.61 -4.76 59.82
C LEU A 156 12.25 -4.75 61.31
N LYS A 157 10.96 -4.69 61.62
CA LYS A 157 10.44 -4.64 62.99
C LYS A 157 11.06 -5.71 63.91
N ALA A 158 11.77 -5.25 64.95
CA ALA A 158 12.28 -6.10 66.03
C ALA A 158 11.17 -6.68 66.94
N GLY A 159 11.49 -7.73 67.69
CA GLY A 159 10.61 -8.34 68.70
C GLY A 159 10.06 -9.71 68.33
N THR A 160 9.37 -10.35 69.28
CA THR A 160 9.00 -11.77 69.20
C THR A 160 7.49 -12.03 69.25
N SER A 161 6.68 -10.99 69.51
CA SER A 161 5.23 -11.13 69.61
C SER A 161 4.62 -11.46 68.25
N SER A 162 3.39 -12.00 68.25
CA SER A 162 2.66 -12.24 67.01
C SER A 162 2.42 -10.96 66.21
N SER A 163 2.27 -9.81 66.88
CA SER A 163 2.16 -8.50 66.22
C SER A 163 3.47 -8.06 65.56
N ASP A 164 4.63 -8.31 66.18
CA ASP A 164 5.92 -7.98 65.59
C ASP A 164 6.16 -8.81 64.32
N LYS A 165 5.88 -10.12 64.37
CA LYS A 165 5.98 -11.03 63.23
C LYS A 165 5.05 -10.62 62.07
N SER A 166 3.80 -10.25 62.38
CA SER A 166 2.85 -9.74 61.38
C SER A 166 3.26 -8.40 60.79
N LYS A 167 3.91 -7.55 61.59
CA LYS A 167 4.46 -6.28 61.11
C LYS A 167 5.63 -6.53 60.16
N ARG A 168 6.60 -7.38 60.52
CA ARG A 168 7.68 -7.81 59.61
C ARG A 168 7.14 -8.38 58.30
N ALA A 169 6.12 -9.25 58.37
CA ALA A 169 5.50 -9.80 57.16
C ALA A 169 4.90 -8.72 56.25
N SER A 170 4.29 -7.69 56.83
CA SER A 170 3.75 -6.55 56.07
C SER A 170 4.85 -5.70 55.43
N GLU A 171 5.97 -5.48 56.14
CA GLU A 171 7.13 -4.75 55.62
C GLU A 171 7.84 -5.52 54.51
N ALA A 172 8.00 -6.83 54.67
CA ALA A 172 8.50 -7.72 53.64
C ALA A 172 7.64 -7.67 52.36
N ASN A 173 6.31 -7.56 52.49
CA ASN A 173 5.43 -7.36 51.33
C ASN A 173 5.64 -6.02 50.65
N LEU A 174 5.86 -4.93 51.40
CA LEU A 174 6.18 -3.62 50.80
C LEU A 174 7.48 -3.67 50.02
N LEU A 175 8.50 -4.33 50.57
CA LEU A 175 9.78 -4.53 49.90
C LEU A 175 9.62 -5.40 48.63
N ARG A 176 8.94 -6.54 48.74
CA ARG A 176 8.64 -7.45 47.61
C ARG A 176 7.91 -6.73 46.48
N ASN A 177 6.88 -5.93 46.80
CA ASN A 177 6.13 -5.16 45.81
C ASN A 177 6.99 -4.14 45.06
N ASP A 178 7.91 -3.47 45.75
CA ASP A 178 8.82 -2.51 45.12
C ASP A 178 9.80 -3.22 44.16
N ILE A 179 10.32 -4.38 44.57
CA ILE A 179 11.22 -5.18 43.74
C ILE A 179 10.48 -5.75 42.52
N ASP A 180 9.26 -6.27 42.68
CA ASP A 180 8.45 -6.77 41.55
C ASP A 180 8.16 -5.66 40.53
N ALA A 181 8.00 -4.41 40.99
CA ALA A 181 7.77 -3.27 40.12
C ALA A 181 8.98 -2.89 39.26
N LEU A 182 10.18 -3.38 39.58
CA LEU A 182 11.37 -3.21 38.72
C LEU A 182 11.33 -4.12 37.48
N GLY A 183 10.56 -5.22 37.52
CA GLY A 183 10.38 -6.16 36.42
C GLY A 183 11.33 -7.36 36.45
N GLN A 184 10.93 -8.42 35.74
CA GLN A 184 11.69 -9.67 35.59
C GLN A 184 13.05 -9.42 34.94
N GLY A 185 14.10 -10.13 35.36
CA GLY A 185 15.44 -9.97 34.82
C GLY A 185 16.23 -8.83 35.47
N THR A 186 15.73 -8.28 36.58
CA THR A 186 16.43 -7.21 37.32
C THR A 186 17.31 -7.80 38.41
N SER A 187 18.61 -7.52 38.36
CA SER A 187 19.56 -7.85 39.43
C SER A 187 19.29 -7.03 40.70
N VAL A 188 18.81 -7.67 41.78
CA VAL A 188 18.57 -7.02 43.07
C VAL A 188 19.25 -7.74 44.23
N ILE A 189 19.91 -6.98 45.10
CA ILE A 189 20.47 -7.42 46.39
C ILE A 189 19.73 -6.71 47.52
N VAL A 190 19.34 -7.44 48.56
CA VAL A 190 18.74 -6.89 49.78
C VAL A 190 19.55 -7.34 50.98
N ALA A 191 20.13 -6.40 51.72
CA ALA A 191 20.96 -6.69 52.89
C ALA A 191 20.51 -5.87 54.09
N GLY A 192 20.60 -6.45 55.28
CA GLY A 192 20.38 -5.74 56.54
C GLY A 192 19.77 -6.61 57.61
N ASP A 193 19.20 -5.98 58.63
CA ASP A 193 18.60 -6.63 59.79
C ASP A 193 17.12 -6.94 59.54
N PHE A 194 16.81 -8.22 59.43
CA PHE A 194 15.44 -8.70 59.23
C PHE A 194 14.72 -9.06 60.54
N ASN A 195 15.42 -9.12 61.67
CA ASN A 195 14.86 -9.44 62.98
C ASN A 195 14.04 -10.76 63.04
N MET A 196 14.25 -11.67 62.08
CA MET A 196 13.56 -12.95 61.99
C MET A 196 14.30 -14.00 62.80
N LYS A 197 13.57 -14.83 63.55
CA LYS A 197 14.17 -15.94 64.31
C LYS A 197 14.18 -17.26 63.53
N THR A 198 13.37 -17.35 62.47
CA THR A 198 13.27 -18.52 61.62
C THR A 198 12.79 -18.16 60.22
N SER A 199 13.24 -18.93 59.22
CA SER A 199 12.71 -18.88 57.85
C SER A 199 11.24 -19.34 57.73
N SER A 200 10.62 -19.78 58.83
CA SER A 200 9.19 -20.13 58.85
C SER A 200 8.28 -18.92 59.13
N GLU A 201 8.85 -17.73 59.39
CA GLU A 201 8.07 -16.50 59.49
C GLU A 201 7.50 -16.09 58.13
N TYR A 202 6.29 -15.53 58.11
CA TYR A 202 5.65 -15.07 56.86
C TYR A 202 6.49 -14.05 56.09
N ALA A 203 7.30 -13.24 56.78
CA ALA A 203 8.23 -12.31 56.14
C ALA A 203 9.20 -13.02 55.17
N TRP A 204 9.78 -14.15 55.58
CA TRP A 204 10.62 -14.97 54.71
C TRP A 204 9.84 -15.49 53.50
N GLY A 205 8.63 -16.03 53.73
CA GLY A 205 7.77 -16.54 52.66
C GLY A 205 7.40 -15.48 51.63
N ASN A 206 7.13 -14.24 52.08
CA ASN A 206 6.82 -13.12 51.19
C ASN A 206 8.01 -12.75 50.30
N LEU A 207 9.21 -12.65 50.87
CA LEU A 207 10.43 -12.30 50.13
C LEU A 207 10.83 -13.37 49.11
N THR A 208 10.70 -14.64 49.50
CA THR A 208 11.16 -15.80 48.70
C THR A 208 10.10 -16.39 47.78
N SER A 209 8.88 -15.81 47.78
CA SER A 209 7.80 -16.24 46.90
C SER A 209 8.15 -16.07 45.41
N ALA A 210 7.66 -16.99 44.58
CA ALA A 210 7.88 -16.94 43.13
C ALA A 210 7.23 -15.70 42.51
N GLY A 211 7.97 -15.00 41.65
CA GLY A 211 7.56 -13.74 41.06
C GLY A 211 8.75 -12.99 40.44
N ALA A 212 8.48 -11.83 39.84
CA ALA A 212 9.40 -11.08 38.99
C ALA A 212 10.73 -10.72 39.67
N GLY A 213 10.75 -10.55 40.99
CA GLY A 213 12.03 -10.40 41.70
C GLY A 213 12.14 -11.27 42.92
N GLN A 214 11.62 -12.50 42.85
CA GLN A 214 11.82 -13.53 43.87
C GLN A 214 13.23 -13.45 44.46
N LEU A 215 13.31 -13.36 45.79
CA LEU A 215 14.58 -13.30 46.49
C LEU A 215 15.03 -14.69 46.94
N LEU A 216 16.33 -14.95 46.81
CA LEU A 216 17.01 -16.15 47.24
C LEU A 216 17.98 -15.78 48.37
N ASP A 217 18.05 -16.62 49.40
CA ASP A 217 19.08 -16.49 50.44
C ASP A 217 20.44 -16.75 49.80
N VAL A 218 21.36 -15.78 49.89
CA VAL A 218 22.69 -15.88 49.26
C VAL A 218 23.52 -17.02 49.86
N TYR A 219 23.27 -17.41 51.12
CA TYR A 219 23.89 -18.60 51.70
C TYR A 219 23.41 -19.90 51.04
N GLY A 220 22.27 -19.86 50.34
CA GLY A 220 21.65 -21.00 49.68
C GLY A 220 20.74 -21.81 50.62
N PRO A 221 20.29 -23.01 50.19
CA PRO A 221 19.23 -23.76 50.87
C PRO A 221 19.58 -24.19 52.30
N GLY A 222 20.87 -24.26 52.65
CA GLY A 222 21.32 -24.57 54.01
C GLY A 222 21.11 -23.42 55.02
N GLY A 223 20.70 -22.24 54.56
CA GLY A 223 20.52 -21.06 55.41
C GLY A 223 19.13 -20.96 56.02
N ALA A 224 18.14 -21.61 55.42
CA ALA A 224 16.77 -21.68 55.94
C ALA A 224 16.70 -22.60 57.16
N GLY A 225 16.01 -22.16 58.21
CA GLY A 225 15.81 -22.97 59.41
C GLY A 225 15.28 -22.17 60.61
N ASN A 226 15.47 -22.74 61.79
CA ASN A 226 15.20 -22.06 63.07
C ASN A 226 16.54 -21.67 63.70
N TRP A 227 16.87 -20.39 63.69
CA TRP A 227 18.21 -19.90 64.03
C TRP A 227 18.39 -19.68 65.53
N ASN A 228 17.31 -19.27 66.21
CA ASN A 228 17.27 -18.96 67.64
C ASN A 228 17.77 -20.11 68.51
N ASP A 229 18.77 -19.84 69.35
CA ASP A 229 19.35 -20.80 70.30
C ASP A 229 19.72 -22.13 69.64
N ASN A 230 20.14 -22.07 68.37
CA ASN A 230 20.38 -23.27 67.56
C ASN A 230 21.85 -23.45 67.22
N PHE A 231 22.43 -24.49 67.81
CA PHE A 231 23.82 -24.87 67.62
C PHE A 231 24.20 -25.09 66.15
N SER A 232 23.28 -25.62 65.34
CA SER A 232 23.51 -25.96 63.91
C SER A 232 23.67 -24.74 63.02
N PHE A 233 23.25 -23.54 63.49
CA PHE A 233 23.32 -22.29 62.75
C PHE A 233 24.31 -21.29 63.35
N ARG A 234 25.17 -21.71 64.29
CA ARG A 234 26.09 -20.80 64.99
C ARG A 234 27.00 -20.01 64.08
N HIS A 235 27.45 -20.59 62.97
CA HIS A 235 28.27 -19.89 61.98
C HIS A 235 27.52 -18.79 61.22
N LEU A 236 26.19 -18.74 61.33
CA LEU A 236 25.33 -17.70 60.76
C LEU A 236 24.74 -16.76 61.83
N HIS A 237 25.06 -16.95 63.11
CA HIS A 237 24.60 -16.02 64.14
C HIS A 237 25.25 -14.66 63.94
N SER A 238 24.46 -13.60 64.01
CA SER A 238 24.91 -12.22 63.76
C SER A 238 24.56 -11.25 64.89
N GLN A 239 23.72 -11.65 65.84
CA GLN A 239 23.26 -10.79 66.93
C GLN A 239 24.15 -10.85 68.19
N ASP A 240 24.27 -9.73 68.89
CA ASP A 240 24.80 -9.51 70.24
C ASP A 240 26.21 -10.08 70.51
N PRO A 241 27.25 -9.61 69.79
CA PRO A 241 28.63 -10.04 69.97
C PRO A 241 29.19 -9.74 71.37
N SER A 242 28.61 -8.79 72.10
CA SER A 242 29.09 -8.30 73.40
C SER A 242 28.43 -8.96 74.62
N THR A 243 27.37 -9.75 74.45
CA THR A 243 26.49 -10.31 75.52
C THR A 243 25.75 -9.24 76.34
N SER A 244 25.29 -8.20 75.68
CA SER A 244 24.44 -7.16 76.27
C SER A 244 22.97 -7.61 76.41
N GLY A 245 22.58 -8.69 75.72
CA GLY A 245 21.26 -9.32 75.67
C GLY A 245 21.33 -10.85 75.69
N ALA A 246 20.86 -11.53 74.64
CA ALA A 246 20.82 -13.00 74.55
C ALA A 246 22.16 -13.65 74.17
N GLY A 247 23.15 -12.84 73.75
CA GLY A 247 24.41 -13.29 73.17
C GLY A 247 24.26 -13.76 71.72
N MET A 248 25.33 -14.34 71.17
CA MET A 248 25.34 -14.88 69.81
C MET A 248 24.46 -16.15 69.73
N ASP A 249 23.19 -15.97 69.33
CA ASP A 249 22.21 -17.07 69.21
C ASP A 249 21.18 -16.94 68.07
N ASP A 250 21.17 -15.83 67.32
CA ASP A 250 20.20 -15.54 66.25
C ASP A 250 20.89 -15.10 64.94
N ARG A 251 20.27 -15.41 63.79
CA ARG A 251 20.64 -14.91 62.45
C ARG A 251 19.65 -13.81 62.05
N PHE A 252 19.95 -12.56 62.40
CA PHE A 252 19.11 -11.42 62.06
C PHE A 252 19.54 -10.74 60.77
N ASP A 253 20.83 -10.74 60.50
CA ASP A 253 21.41 -10.11 59.33
C ASP A 253 21.47 -11.11 58.19
N ILE A 254 20.75 -10.80 57.10
CA ILE A 254 20.63 -11.67 55.94
C ILE A 254 20.93 -10.85 54.70
N GLN A 255 21.59 -11.48 53.72
CA GLN A 255 21.67 -10.94 52.37
C GLN A 255 20.87 -11.86 51.45
N PHE A 256 19.91 -11.27 50.76
CA PHE A 256 19.16 -11.91 49.70
C PHE A 256 19.60 -11.34 48.35
N ALA A 257 19.47 -12.15 47.30
CA ALA A 257 19.68 -11.73 45.93
C ALA A 257 18.63 -12.36 45.01
N THR A 258 18.31 -11.72 43.89
CA THR A 258 17.43 -12.32 42.87
C THR A 258 18.17 -13.39 42.05
N GLY A 259 17.44 -14.15 41.24
CA GLY A 259 17.98 -15.28 40.47
C GLY A 259 19.05 -14.90 39.44
N GLU A 260 19.06 -13.64 39.01
CA GLU A 260 19.96 -13.05 38.02
C GLU A 260 21.43 -13.00 38.48
N PHE A 261 21.70 -13.25 39.77
CA PHE A 261 23.07 -13.39 40.29
C PHE A 261 23.57 -14.84 40.29
N PHE A 262 22.80 -15.78 39.74
CA PHE A 262 23.07 -17.21 39.80
C PHE A 262 22.83 -17.90 38.45
N ASP A 263 22.70 -17.13 37.35
CA ASP A 263 22.35 -17.66 36.02
C ASP A 263 23.58 -17.84 35.11
N GLY A 264 24.75 -17.40 35.57
CA GLY A 264 26.02 -17.49 34.86
C GLY A 264 26.32 -16.31 33.94
N SER A 265 25.55 -15.22 34.03
CA SER A 265 25.64 -14.05 33.17
C SER A 265 25.86 -12.75 33.96
N GLY A 266 26.46 -11.74 33.33
CA GLY A 266 26.62 -10.42 33.93
C GLY A 266 27.40 -10.44 35.25
N LEU A 267 26.78 -9.99 36.34
CA LEU A 267 27.37 -9.97 37.68
C LEU A 267 26.83 -11.15 38.50
N GLU A 268 27.72 -12.03 38.91
CA GLU A 268 27.41 -13.32 39.51
C GLU A 268 27.86 -13.40 40.97
N TYR A 269 27.08 -14.05 41.82
CA TYR A 269 27.52 -14.35 43.18
C TYR A 269 28.72 -15.30 43.18
N VAL A 270 29.74 -14.99 43.96
CA VAL A 270 30.88 -15.89 44.17
C VAL A 270 30.46 -16.95 45.17
N ASP A 271 30.25 -18.18 44.69
CA ASP A 271 29.80 -19.29 45.52
C ASP A 271 30.67 -19.48 46.77
N GLY A 272 30.01 -19.68 47.91
CA GLY A 272 30.63 -19.80 49.23
C GLY A 272 31.25 -18.52 49.81
N SER A 273 31.09 -17.36 49.17
CA SER A 273 31.66 -16.11 49.69
C SER A 273 30.85 -15.48 50.82
N TYR A 274 29.55 -15.74 50.90
CA TYR A 274 28.71 -15.20 51.96
C TYR A 274 29.08 -15.75 53.34
N HIS A 275 29.32 -14.86 54.29
CA HIS A 275 29.56 -15.22 55.69
C HIS A 275 29.26 -14.06 56.65
N VAL A 276 29.09 -14.40 57.94
CA VAL A 276 29.04 -13.41 59.02
C VAL A 276 30.45 -13.12 59.50
N PHE A 277 30.95 -11.91 59.25
CA PHE A 277 32.36 -11.57 59.46
C PHE A 277 32.75 -11.69 60.93
N GLY A 278 33.88 -12.37 61.17
CA GLY A 278 34.38 -12.67 62.52
C GLY A 278 33.69 -13.86 63.21
N ASN A 279 32.66 -14.45 62.60
CA ASN A 279 31.98 -15.63 63.12
C ASN A 279 32.18 -16.86 62.20
N ASN A 280 32.88 -17.87 62.73
CA ASN A 280 33.05 -19.18 62.07
C ASN A 280 32.35 -20.33 62.84
N GLY A 281 31.39 -20.01 63.71
CA GLY A 281 30.61 -20.98 64.50
C GLY A 281 31.33 -21.57 65.71
N THR A 282 32.50 -21.03 66.09
CA THR A 282 33.27 -21.52 67.24
C THR A 282 32.95 -20.82 68.56
N HIS A 283 32.18 -19.72 68.54
CA HIS A 283 31.73 -19.07 69.76
C HIS A 283 30.81 -19.99 70.59
N THR A 284 30.71 -19.69 71.88
CA THR A 284 29.74 -20.32 72.77
C THR A 284 28.34 -19.83 72.40
N LEU A 285 27.38 -20.75 72.29
CA LEU A 285 25.97 -20.43 72.05
C LEU A 285 25.44 -19.54 73.19
N ASN A 286 24.68 -18.49 72.88
CA ASN A 286 24.22 -17.47 73.83
C ASN A 286 25.38 -16.71 74.52
N GLY A 287 26.58 -16.80 73.96
CA GLY A 287 27.81 -16.22 74.51
C GLY A 287 28.38 -15.13 73.63
N SER A 288 29.48 -14.50 74.07
CA SER A 288 30.13 -13.43 73.33
C SER A 288 30.92 -13.97 72.14
N ILE A 289 31.00 -13.18 71.06
CA ILE A 289 31.85 -13.46 69.91
C ILE A 289 33.33 -13.64 70.30
N LEU A 290 33.76 -13.05 71.43
CA LEU A 290 35.11 -13.16 71.99
C LEU A 290 35.51 -14.58 72.38
N THR A 291 34.54 -15.48 72.54
CA THR A 291 34.80 -16.91 72.79
C THR A 291 35.12 -17.68 71.52
N GLY A 292 34.89 -17.09 70.35
CA GLY A 292 35.15 -17.67 69.04
C GLY A 292 36.57 -17.41 68.53
N THR A 293 36.82 -17.91 67.32
CA THR A 293 38.11 -17.86 66.63
C THR A 293 37.99 -17.40 65.18
N GLY A 294 36.85 -16.78 64.82
CA GLY A 294 36.57 -16.37 63.44
C GLY A 294 37.41 -15.19 62.94
N ALA A 295 38.07 -14.46 63.82
CA ALA A 295 39.03 -13.41 63.47
C ALA A 295 40.12 -13.27 64.54
N SER A 296 41.10 -12.38 64.31
CA SER A 296 42.10 -12.04 65.32
C SER A 296 41.44 -11.46 66.58
N THR A 297 42.05 -11.65 67.75
CA THR A 297 41.52 -11.13 69.02
C THR A 297 41.26 -9.62 68.99
N THR A 298 42.09 -8.84 68.29
CA THR A 298 41.88 -7.40 68.13
C THR A 298 40.60 -7.11 67.35
N VAL A 299 40.35 -7.85 66.27
CA VAL A 299 39.14 -7.71 65.45
C VAL A 299 37.90 -8.16 66.20
N LEU A 300 37.95 -9.28 66.94
CA LEU A 300 36.82 -9.76 67.74
C LEU A 300 36.44 -8.77 68.86
N ASN A 301 37.42 -8.12 69.50
CA ASN A 301 37.16 -7.05 70.48
C ASN A 301 36.54 -5.82 69.82
N ALA A 302 37.01 -5.44 68.62
CA ALA A 302 36.44 -4.32 67.88
C ALA A 302 34.99 -4.62 67.45
N LEU A 303 34.70 -5.84 66.97
CA LEU A 303 33.34 -6.28 66.63
C LEU A 303 32.40 -6.21 67.84
N ALA A 304 32.81 -6.77 68.99
CA ALA A 304 32.03 -6.73 70.22
C ALA A 304 31.81 -5.31 70.79
N ALA A 305 32.65 -4.34 70.41
CA ALA A 305 32.56 -2.97 70.89
C ALA A 305 31.96 -1.98 69.86
N ALA A 306 31.77 -2.40 68.60
CA ALA A 306 31.31 -1.54 67.52
C ALA A 306 29.79 -1.49 67.41
N SER A 307 29.14 -2.65 67.49
CA SER A 307 27.70 -2.80 67.34
C SER A 307 27.22 -4.03 68.11
N ASP A 308 25.92 -4.11 68.38
CA ASP A 308 25.25 -5.33 68.81
C ASP A 308 24.90 -6.26 67.63
N HIS A 309 25.39 -5.99 66.43
CA HIS A 309 25.31 -6.87 65.27
C HIS A 309 26.67 -7.06 64.58
N LEU A 310 26.86 -8.22 63.95
CA LEU A 310 28.02 -8.53 63.12
C LEU A 310 27.76 -8.18 61.64
N PRO A 311 28.78 -7.71 60.91
CA PRO A 311 28.65 -7.46 59.47
C PRO A 311 28.51 -8.77 58.69
N ILE A 312 27.65 -8.77 57.68
CA ILE A 312 27.52 -9.84 56.69
C ILE A 312 28.22 -9.43 55.39
N VAL A 313 29.00 -10.33 54.80
CA VAL A 313 29.85 -10.05 53.64
C VAL A 313 29.54 -11.06 52.56
N ALA A 314 29.41 -10.61 51.31
CA ALA A 314 29.42 -11.48 50.13
C ALA A 314 30.20 -10.83 48.99
N ASP A 315 30.79 -11.67 48.14
CA ASP A 315 31.49 -11.25 46.94
C ASP A 315 30.69 -11.62 45.68
N TYR A 316 30.77 -10.76 44.68
CA TYR A 316 30.12 -10.89 43.38
C TYR A 316 31.16 -10.67 42.28
N GLN A 317 31.29 -11.57 41.32
CA GLN A 317 32.25 -11.46 40.22
C GLN A 317 31.53 -11.25 38.90
N PHE A 318 32.17 -10.55 37.97
CA PHE A 318 31.66 -10.57 36.60
C PHE A 318 31.81 -11.99 36.06
N SER A 319 30.80 -12.46 35.34
CA SER A 319 30.86 -13.75 34.68
C SER A 319 32.14 -13.81 33.85
N THR A 320 32.95 -14.84 34.12
CA THR A 320 34.24 -15.05 33.44
C THR A 320 34.08 -15.87 32.18
N THR A 321 32.85 -16.24 31.82
CA THR A 321 32.55 -17.00 30.61
C THR A 321 32.78 -16.11 29.39
N ALA A 322 33.88 -16.35 28.70
CA ALA A 322 34.16 -15.72 27.42
C ALA A 322 33.15 -16.20 26.38
N GLU A 323 32.48 -15.24 25.74
CA GLU A 323 31.48 -15.47 24.70
C GLU A 323 31.67 -14.46 23.57
N VAL A 324 31.38 -14.89 22.34
CA VAL A 324 31.13 -13.98 21.21
C VAL A 324 29.64 -13.69 21.18
N VAL A 325 29.28 -12.45 21.50
CA VAL A 325 27.89 -12.01 21.62
C VAL A 325 27.39 -11.59 20.24
N ILE A 326 26.26 -12.16 19.82
CA ILE A 326 25.53 -11.81 18.59
C ILE A 326 24.21 -11.15 19.00
N VAL A 327 23.94 -9.97 18.45
CA VAL A 327 22.68 -9.24 18.71
C VAL A 327 21.99 -8.91 17.39
N GLU A 328 20.81 -9.51 17.20
CA GLU A 328 19.85 -9.17 16.14
C GLU A 328 18.76 -8.24 16.72
N THR A 329 18.29 -7.27 15.94
CA THR A 329 17.24 -6.33 16.39
C THR A 329 15.85 -6.96 16.38
N SER A 330 15.51 -7.67 15.30
CA SER A 330 14.19 -8.30 15.09
C SER A 330 14.28 -9.60 14.29
N GLY A 331 15.47 -10.24 14.28
CA GLY A 331 15.86 -11.23 13.26
C GLY A 331 16.55 -10.56 12.07
N THR A 332 17.15 -11.38 11.20
CA THR A 332 17.82 -10.94 9.97
C THR A 332 16.92 -11.24 8.75
N HIS A 333 16.51 -10.21 8.01
CA HIS A 333 15.59 -10.31 6.89
C HIS A 333 16.11 -9.57 5.65
N VAL A 334 16.41 -10.29 4.57
CA VAL A 334 16.99 -9.72 3.35
C VAL A 334 16.15 -10.07 2.12
N THR A 335 16.32 -9.30 1.05
CA THR A 335 15.67 -9.54 -0.25
C THR A 335 16.72 -9.52 -1.34
N GLU A 336 16.64 -10.47 -2.28
CA GLU A 336 17.53 -10.53 -3.44
C GLU A 336 17.44 -9.24 -4.25
N GLY A 337 18.61 -8.68 -4.60
CA GLY A 337 18.72 -7.39 -5.30
C GLY A 337 18.15 -6.18 -4.54
N GLY A 338 17.73 -6.35 -3.27
CA GLY A 338 16.86 -5.40 -2.57
C GLY A 338 17.32 -5.08 -1.15
N ALA A 339 16.40 -5.24 -0.20
CA ALA A 339 16.59 -4.81 1.18
C ALA A 339 17.74 -5.56 1.87
N LEU A 340 18.61 -4.77 2.52
CA LEU A 340 19.70 -5.25 3.37
C LEU A 340 19.25 -5.30 4.83
N ASP A 341 19.94 -6.10 5.63
CA ASP A 341 19.80 -6.10 7.08
C ASP A 341 21.17 -6.18 7.76
N SER A 342 21.20 -6.08 9.09
CA SER A 342 22.43 -6.15 9.85
C SER A 342 22.27 -6.74 11.23
N TYR A 343 23.34 -7.34 11.74
CA TYR A 343 23.45 -7.75 13.13
C TYR A 343 24.80 -7.31 13.70
N ASN A 344 24.89 -7.28 15.04
CA ASN A 344 26.10 -6.83 15.73
C ASN A 344 26.86 -7.99 16.37
N VAL A 345 28.19 -7.91 16.34
CA VAL A 345 29.12 -8.86 16.98
C VAL A 345 29.99 -8.13 18.00
N SER A 346 30.10 -8.66 19.21
CA SER A 346 31.04 -8.20 20.24
C SER A 346 31.54 -9.37 21.10
N LEU A 347 32.42 -9.11 22.07
CA LEU A 347 32.80 -10.08 23.10
C LEU A 347 32.16 -9.74 24.45
N SER A 348 31.88 -10.74 25.27
CA SER A 348 31.32 -10.56 26.62
C SER A 348 32.28 -9.88 27.62
N GLN A 349 33.59 -9.96 27.37
CA GLN A 349 34.64 -9.37 28.22
C GLN A 349 35.88 -9.02 27.39
N SER A 350 36.78 -8.20 27.95
CA SER A 350 38.05 -7.87 27.27
C SER A 350 38.99 -9.08 27.25
N PRO A 351 39.48 -9.53 26.09
CA PRO A 351 40.39 -10.66 26.01
C PRO A 351 41.82 -10.25 26.41
N THR A 352 42.64 -11.22 26.78
CA THR A 352 44.08 -11.06 27.07
C THR A 352 44.94 -11.06 25.79
N SER A 353 44.36 -11.43 24.65
CA SER A 353 44.98 -11.41 23.31
C SER A 353 43.92 -11.18 22.25
N ASN A 354 44.31 -10.68 21.07
CA ASN A 354 43.35 -10.42 20.00
C ASN A 354 42.58 -11.69 19.61
N VAL A 355 41.26 -11.56 19.50
CA VAL A 355 40.33 -12.59 19.05
C VAL A 355 39.95 -12.32 17.60
N SER A 356 40.10 -13.33 16.75
CA SER A 356 39.61 -13.32 15.38
C SER A 356 38.30 -14.09 15.33
N VAL A 357 37.20 -13.40 15.00
CA VAL A 357 35.90 -14.02 14.75
C VAL A 357 35.72 -14.11 13.24
N THR A 358 35.71 -15.32 12.70
CA THR A 358 35.46 -15.57 11.27
C THR A 358 33.96 -15.78 11.08
N ILE A 359 33.36 -14.95 10.25
CA ILE A 359 31.97 -14.99 9.84
C ILE A 359 31.92 -15.61 8.46
N THR A 360 31.12 -16.65 8.28
CA THR A 360 31.02 -17.40 7.03
C THR A 360 29.54 -17.50 6.63
N PRO A 361 29.07 -16.67 5.68
CA PRO A 361 27.77 -16.88 5.07
C PRO A 361 27.80 -18.14 4.19
N ASP A 362 26.65 -18.73 3.95
CA ASP A 362 26.49 -19.70 2.87
C ASP A 362 26.42 -19.00 1.49
N GLY A 363 26.23 -19.78 0.43
CA GLY A 363 26.22 -19.26 -0.94
C GLY A 363 25.08 -18.28 -1.24
N GLN A 364 24.04 -18.23 -0.41
CA GLN A 364 22.86 -17.39 -0.60
C GLN A 364 23.01 -16.01 0.04
N LEU A 365 24.07 -15.77 0.81
CA LEU A 365 24.27 -14.52 1.55
C LEU A 365 25.64 -13.91 1.25
N ASP A 366 25.68 -12.58 1.20
CA ASP A 366 26.91 -11.79 1.13
C ASP A 366 26.98 -10.84 2.33
N ILE A 367 28.19 -10.68 2.88
CA ILE A 367 28.52 -9.81 4.01
C ILE A 367 29.50 -8.69 3.62
N GLY A 368 29.51 -8.31 2.34
CA GLY A 368 30.32 -7.24 1.75
C GLY A 368 31.63 -7.69 1.11
N SER A 369 31.80 -8.98 0.83
CA SER A 369 33.02 -9.53 0.20
C SER A 369 32.73 -10.55 -0.91
N GLY A 370 31.47 -10.67 -1.31
CA GLY A 370 30.96 -11.65 -2.27
C GLY A 370 30.15 -12.76 -1.57
N PRO A 371 29.20 -13.39 -2.30
CA PRO A 371 28.38 -14.48 -1.78
C PRO A 371 29.21 -15.65 -1.24
N GLY A 372 28.88 -16.14 -0.04
CA GLY A 372 29.57 -17.25 0.60
C GLY A 372 31.03 -16.96 1.01
N ILE A 373 31.51 -15.72 0.86
CA ILE A 373 32.89 -15.36 1.19
C ILE A 373 33.00 -14.95 2.67
N SER A 374 33.84 -15.67 3.41
CA SER A 374 34.07 -15.38 4.83
C SER A 374 34.76 -14.04 5.06
N GLN A 375 34.39 -13.37 6.17
CA GLN A 375 35.04 -12.17 6.67
C GLN A 375 35.57 -12.40 8.09
N VAL A 376 36.67 -11.74 8.47
CA VAL A 376 37.25 -11.84 9.81
C VAL A 376 37.14 -10.51 10.55
N LEU A 377 36.42 -10.50 11.67
CA LEU A 377 36.39 -9.39 12.62
C LEU A 377 37.46 -9.60 13.68
N THR A 378 38.27 -8.56 13.93
CA THR A 378 39.32 -8.61 14.96
C THR A 378 38.93 -7.79 16.18
N PHE A 379 38.86 -8.45 17.33
CA PHE A 379 38.61 -7.86 18.62
C PHE A 379 39.90 -7.86 19.46
N THR A 380 40.44 -6.68 19.69
CA THR A 380 41.57 -6.40 20.59
C THR A 380 41.06 -6.20 22.03
N PRO A 381 41.95 -6.22 23.04
CA PRO A 381 41.59 -5.88 24.42
C PRO A 381 40.92 -4.50 24.58
N VAL A 382 41.06 -3.60 23.60
CA VAL A 382 40.53 -2.22 23.66
C VAL A 382 39.12 -2.10 23.06
N ASN A 383 38.83 -2.83 21.97
CA ASN A 383 37.56 -2.72 21.25
C ASN A 383 36.64 -3.95 21.43
N ALA A 384 37.02 -4.92 22.26
CA ALA A 384 36.28 -6.16 22.50
C ALA A 384 34.80 -5.95 22.88
N LEU A 385 34.52 -4.94 23.69
CA LEU A 385 33.17 -4.62 24.16
C LEU A 385 32.41 -3.68 23.22
N THR A 386 33.05 -3.19 22.15
CA THR A 386 32.41 -2.31 21.17
C THR A 386 31.80 -3.17 20.06
N PRO A 387 30.47 -3.14 19.86
CA PRO A 387 29.83 -3.88 18.78
C PRO A 387 30.38 -3.50 17.41
N GLN A 388 30.66 -4.50 16.58
CA GLN A 388 30.98 -4.35 15.16
C GLN A 388 29.80 -4.86 14.34
N THR A 389 29.33 -4.04 13.40
CA THR A 389 28.15 -4.32 12.59
C THR A 389 28.53 -5.14 11.36
N VAL A 390 27.75 -6.19 11.09
CA VAL A 390 27.82 -7.01 9.88
C VAL A 390 26.59 -6.66 9.06
N ILE A 391 26.79 -6.14 7.85
CA ILE A 391 25.72 -5.89 6.89
C ILE A 391 25.55 -7.15 6.05
N VAL A 392 24.32 -7.59 5.87
CA VAL A 392 23.94 -8.81 5.17
C VAL A 392 23.07 -8.43 3.97
N SER A 393 23.38 -9.01 2.81
CA SER A 393 22.58 -8.97 1.59
C SER A 393 22.31 -10.40 1.11
N ALA A 394 21.19 -10.63 0.42
CA ALA A 394 20.98 -11.87 -0.31
C ALA A 394 21.73 -11.87 -1.66
N TYR A 395 22.19 -13.03 -2.10
CA TYR A 395 22.78 -13.19 -3.42
C TYR A 395 21.68 -13.17 -4.48
N ASN A 396 21.68 -12.14 -5.31
CA ASN A 396 20.72 -12.02 -6.39
C ASN A 396 21.09 -12.98 -7.53
N ASP A 397 20.35 -14.07 -7.71
CA ASP A 397 20.48 -14.92 -8.88
C ASP A 397 19.25 -14.85 -9.81
N LEU A 398 18.89 -15.95 -10.47
CA LEU A 398 17.77 -16.03 -11.42
C LEU A 398 16.93 -17.31 -11.16
N VAL A 399 17.16 -17.97 -10.03
CA VAL A 399 16.56 -19.24 -9.66
C VAL A 399 15.37 -18.96 -8.75
N ILE A 400 14.19 -19.37 -9.20
CA ILE A 400 12.98 -19.28 -8.39
C ILE A 400 13.07 -20.29 -7.25
N GLU A 401 13.29 -19.79 -6.04
CA GLU A 401 13.43 -20.57 -4.80
C GLU A 401 12.24 -20.37 -3.85
N GLY A 402 11.46 -19.30 -4.05
CA GLY A 402 10.50 -18.78 -3.10
C GLY A 402 11.16 -18.28 -1.81
N SER A 403 10.36 -17.83 -0.84
CA SER A 403 10.90 -17.42 0.46
C SER A 403 11.63 -18.58 1.14
N HIS A 404 12.91 -18.39 1.42
CA HIS A 404 13.80 -19.42 1.96
C HIS A 404 14.72 -18.84 3.05
N GLN A 405 15.74 -19.58 3.47
CA GLN A 405 16.66 -19.17 4.53
C GLN A 405 18.11 -19.39 4.13
N GLY A 406 18.96 -18.42 4.47
CA GLY A 406 20.42 -18.54 4.44
C GLY A 406 20.98 -18.60 5.86
N VAL A 407 22.13 -19.25 6.01
CA VAL A 407 22.80 -19.45 7.30
C VAL A 407 24.18 -18.78 7.31
N ILE A 408 24.42 -17.97 8.33
CA ILE A 408 25.73 -17.39 8.62
C ILE A 408 26.30 -18.11 9.84
N THR A 409 27.43 -18.78 9.64
CA THR A 409 28.15 -19.51 10.70
C THR A 409 29.35 -18.70 11.20
N HIS A 410 29.74 -18.94 12.45
CA HIS A 410 30.79 -18.17 13.11
C HIS A 410 31.80 -19.10 13.77
N SER A 411 33.06 -18.70 13.76
CA SER A 411 34.13 -19.39 14.50
C SER A 411 35.06 -18.38 15.14
N SER A 412 35.67 -18.77 16.25
CA SER A 412 36.58 -17.92 17.01
C SER A 412 37.96 -18.55 17.13
N SER A 413 39.00 -17.73 17.00
CA SER A 413 40.40 -18.13 17.16
C SER A 413 41.16 -17.06 17.93
N SER A 414 41.94 -17.45 18.93
CA SER A 414 42.72 -16.53 19.76
C SER A 414 43.91 -17.21 20.43
N SER A 415 44.92 -16.44 20.84
CA SER A 415 45.91 -16.90 21.80
C SER A 415 45.42 -16.79 23.26
N ASP A 416 44.28 -16.14 23.47
CA ASP A 416 43.54 -16.21 24.73
C ASP A 416 42.77 -17.55 24.78
N PRO A 417 43.10 -18.46 25.72
CA PRO A 417 42.45 -19.77 25.81
C PRO A 417 40.94 -19.70 26.02
N ASN A 418 40.42 -18.62 26.61
CA ASN A 418 38.99 -18.46 26.88
C ASN A 418 38.21 -18.15 25.60
N TYR A 419 38.84 -17.55 24.59
CA TYR A 419 38.21 -17.18 23.32
C TYR A 419 38.61 -18.06 22.13
N ASN A 420 39.50 -19.03 22.34
CA ASN A 420 39.99 -19.88 21.27
C ASN A 420 39.05 -21.06 21.04
N GLY A 421 38.42 -21.12 19.86
CA GLY A 421 37.55 -22.23 19.48
C GLY A 421 36.22 -22.25 20.23
N LEU A 422 35.74 -21.11 20.72
CA LEU A 422 34.38 -20.99 21.26
C LEU A 422 33.36 -21.35 20.18
N SER A 423 32.32 -22.06 20.61
CA SER A 423 31.09 -22.22 19.85
C SER A 423 30.37 -20.88 19.81
N VAL A 424 30.05 -20.40 18.61
CA VAL A 424 29.34 -19.14 18.40
C VAL A 424 28.02 -19.46 17.70
N PRO A 425 26.87 -18.97 18.19
CA PRO A 425 25.58 -19.19 17.53
C PRO A 425 25.59 -18.70 16.08
N SER A 426 24.96 -19.46 15.19
CA SER A 426 24.74 -19.04 13.80
C SER A 426 23.58 -18.05 13.73
N VAL A 427 23.64 -17.16 12.74
CA VAL A 427 22.52 -16.29 12.36
C VAL A 427 21.79 -16.95 11.20
N VAL A 428 20.46 -16.99 11.27
CA VAL A 428 19.61 -17.48 10.18
C VAL A 428 18.89 -16.28 9.59
N ALA A 429 19.22 -15.95 8.34
CA ALA A 429 18.56 -14.88 7.62
C ALA A 429 17.39 -15.45 6.82
N SER A 430 16.20 -14.86 6.90
CA SER A 430 15.14 -15.16 5.93
C SER A 430 15.39 -14.36 4.66
N ILE A 431 15.30 -15.04 3.52
CA ILE A 431 15.51 -14.46 2.20
C ILE A 431 14.16 -14.43 1.48
N THR A 432 13.75 -13.23 1.08
CA THR A 432 12.69 -13.05 0.10
C THR A 432 13.31 -13.14 -1.29
N ASP A 433 12.99 -14.23 -1.99
CA ASP A 433 13.28 -14.43 -3.40
C ASP A 433 12.58 -13.34 -4.24
N ASN A 434 13.33 -12.74 -5.16
CA ASN A 434 12.82 -11.71 -6.07
C ASN A 434 12.54 -12.23 -7.48
N ASP A 435 12.73 -13.53 -7.73
CA ASP A 435 12.42 -14.21 -8.99
C ASP A 435 10.97 -14.73 -9.02
N ASN A 436 10.26 -14.44 -10.10
CA ASN A 436 8.87 -14.84 -10.29
C ASN A 436 8.77 -16.16 -11.08
N ALA A 437 7.66 -16.91 -10.90
CA ALA A 437 7.37 -18.03 -11.82
C ALA A 437 7.19 -17.52 -13.26
N PRO A 438 7.61 -18.29 -14.28
CA PRO A 438 7.36 -17.94 -15.68
C PRO A 438 5.84 -17.86 -15.92
N GLY A 439 5.41 -16.82 -16.62
CA GLY A 439 4.00 -16.52 -16.86
C GLY A 439 3.83 -15.42 -17.90
N VAL A 440 2.58 -15.20 -18.32
CA VAL A 440 2.18 -14.13 -19.25
C VAL A 440 1.14 -13.28 -18.55
N SER A 441 1.42 -11.99 -18.43
CA SER A 441 0.55 -11.01 -17.80
C SER A 441 -0.17 -10.16 -18.83
N PHE A 442 -1.39 -9.76 -18.47
CA PHE A 442 -2.23 -8.82 -19.23
C PHE A 442 -2.48 -7.57 -18.40
N ALA A 443 -2.36 -6.40 -19.01
CA ALA A 443 -2.73 -5.13 -18.41
C ALA A 443 -3.77 -4.40 -19.28
N HIS A 444 -4.90 -4.03 -18.67
CA HIS A 444 -5.99 -3.27 -19.29
C HIS A 444 -6.36 -2.11 -18.35
N SER A 445 -6.53 -0.90 -18.91
CA SER A 445 -6.72 0.34 -18.14
C SER A 445 -8.08 0.47 -17.44
N GLY A 446 -9.08 -0.32 -17.82
CA GLY A 446 -10.48 -0.17 -17.37
C GLY A 446 -11.05 -1.30 -16.51
N GLY A 447 -10.34 -2.42 -16.33
CA GLY A 447 -10.85 -3.61 -15.61
C GLY A 447 -11.59 -4.64 -16.48
N GLY A 448 -11.60 -4.44 -17.80
CA GLY A 448 -12.16 -5.32 -18.84
C GLY A 448 -11.69 -4.86 -20.22
N LEU A 449 -12.24 -5.48 -21.27
CA LEU A 449 -12.12 -5.02 -22.65
C LEU A 449 -13.52 -4.64 -23.14
N ASP A 450 -13.77 -3.36 -23.39
CA ASP A 450 -15.08 -2.85 -23.84
C ASP A 450 -14.93 -2.21 -25.22
N VAL A 451 -15.54 -2.81 -26.23
CA VAL A 451 -15.44 -2.35 -27.62
C VAL A 451 -16.83 -2.16 -28.23
N ALA A 452 -16.93 -1.33 -29.26
CA ALA A 452 -18.17 -1.12 -30.01
C ALA A 452 -17.93 -1.30 -31.50
N GLU A 453 -18.90 -1.89 -32.17
CA GLU A 453 -18.91 -1.95 -33.63
C GLU A 453 -18.88 -0.53 -34.22
N GLY A 454 -18.17 -0.35 -35.33
CA GLY A 454 -17.96 0.94 -36.00
C GLY A 454 -17.38 2.08 -35.16
N GLY A 455 -16.83 1.81 -33.96
CA GLY A 455 -16.57 2.86 -32.98
C GLY A 455 -15.47 2.55 -31.96
N LEU A 456 -15.87 2.45 -30.68
CA LEU A 456 -14.96 2.37 -29.54
C LEU A 456 -14.03 1.16 -29.68
N THR A 457 -12.73 1.42 -29.64
CA THR A 457 -11.70 0.41 -29.52
C THR A 457 -11.13 0.40 -28.11
N ASP A 458 -10.61 -0.73 -27.69
CA ASP A 458 -9.89 -0.88 -26.44
C ASP A 458 -8.52 -1.54 -26.72
N SER A 459 -7.69 -1.66 -25.71
CA SER A 459 -6.42 -2.37 -25.84
C SER A 459 -6.02 -3.04 -24.55
N TYR A 460 -5.19 -4.07 -24.68
CA TYR A 460 -4.49 -4.65 -23.56
C TYR A 460 -3.02 -4.84 -23.91
N ALA A 461 -2.16 -4.74 -22.91
CA ALA A 461 -0.74 -5.00 -23.06
C ALA A 461 -0.40 -6.41 -22.59
N VAL A 462 0.49 -7.07 -23.32
CA VAL A 462 1.01 -8.41 -23.01
C VAL A 462 2.48 -8.29 -22.63
N SER A 463 2.89 -8.94 -21.55
CA SER A 463 4.31 -9.10 -21.17
C SER A 463 4.55 -10.48 -20.55
N LEU A 464 5.80 -10.93 -20.55
CA LEU A 464 6.21 -12.09 -19.79
C LEU A 464 6.54 -11.70 -18.34
N ASP A 465 6.26 -12.59 -17.40
CA ASP A 465 6.52 -12.36 -15.97
C ASP A 465 8.01 -12.51 -15.61
N THR A 466 8.80 -13.18 -16.46
CA THR A 466 10.26 -13.33 -16.34
C THR A 466 10.96 -13.23 -17.69
N VAL A 467 12.30 -13.10 -17.65
CA VAL A 467 13.15 -13.13 -18.84
C VAL A 467 13.34 -14.59 -19.30
N PRO A 468 12.91 -14.98 -20.51
CA PRO A 468 13.07 -16.34 -21.01
C PRO A 468 14.52 -16.60 -21.47
N ALA A 469 14.93 -17.86 -21.51
CA ALA A 469 16.25 -18.28 -22.00
C ALA A 469 16.36 -18.24 -23.54
N ASP A 470 15.22 -18.38 -24.22
CA ASP A 470 15.07 -18.31 -25.67
C ASP A 470 13.83 -17.49 -26.03
N ASN A 471 13.72 -17.05 -27.28
CA ASN A 471 12.56 -16.26 -27.70
C ASN A 471 11.24 -17.02 -27.48
N VAL A 472 10.22 -16.31 -27.00
CA VAL A 472 8.86 -16.80 -26.79
C VAL A 472 7.95 -16.13 -27.80
N THR A 473 7.20 -16.93 -28.55
CA THR A 473 6.15 -16.42 -29.46
C THR A 473 4.79 -16.67 -28.84
N ILE A 474 4.01 -15.61 -28.65
CA ILE A 474 2.62 -15.68 -28.19
C ILE A 474 1.71 -15.43 -29.39
N THR A 475 0.89 -16.41 -29.75
CA THR A 475 -0.13 -16.26 -30.80
C THR A 475 -1.46 -15.91 -30.16
N LEU A 476 -2.06 -14.81 -30.61
CA LEU A 476 -3.33 -14.27 -30.13
C LEU A 476 -4.35 -14.45 -31.25
N THR A 477 -5.38 -15.23 -30.98
CA THR A 477 -6.39 -15.64 -31.95
C THR A 477 -7.74 -15.05 -31.54
N PRO A 478 -8.19 -13.95 -32.17
CA PRO A 478 -9.54 -13.45 -31.97
C PRO A 478 -10.54 -14.40 -32.64
N ASP A 479 -11.79 -14.40 -32.16
CA ASP A 479 -12.90 -15.02 -32.88
C ASP A 479 -13.41 -14.11 -34.02
N SER A 480 -14.57 -14.45 -34.59
CA SER A 480 -15.13 -13.71 -35.73
C SER A 480 -15.62 -12.30 -35.42
N GLN A 481 -15.71 -11.91 -34.14
CA GLN A 481 -16.30 -10.63 -33.73
C GLN A 481 -15.23 -9.58 -33.44
N LEU A 482 -13.94 -9.95 -33.44
CA LEU A 482 -12.85 -9.07 -33.03
C LEU A 482 -11.77 -8.95 -34.10
N ASP A 483 -11.16 -7.77 -34.15
CA ASP A 483 -9.94 -7.46 -34.89
C ASP A 483 -8.84 -7.00 -33.91
N LEU A 484 -7.65 -7.57 -34.04
CA LEU A 484 -6.48 -7.22 -33.23
C LEU A 484 -5.47 -6.32 -33.98
N GLY A 485 -5.92 -5.62 -35.02
CA GLY A 485 -5.11 -4.75 -35.88
C GLY A 485 -4.52 -5.45 -37.12
N ALA A 486 -4.94 -6.68 -37.41
CA ALA A 486 -4.49 -7.46 -38.58
C ALA A 486 -5.63 -7.89 -39.50
N GLY A 487 -6.85 -7.42 -39.23
CA GLY A 487 -8.09 -7.83 -39.88
C GLY A 487 -8.92 -8.73 -38.97
N ALA A 488 -10.23 -8.68 -39.16
CA ALA A 488 -11.20 -9.49 -38.43
C ALA A 488 -10.82 -10.98 -38.41
N ALA A 489 -10.98 -11.63 -37.24
CA ALA A 489 -10.67 -13.03 -37.02
C ALA A 489 -9.23 -13.47 -37.38
N THR A 490 -8.31 -12.52 -37.56
CA THR A 490 -6.94 -12.80 -38.00
C THR A 490 -6.01 -12.88 -36.79
N PRO A 491 -5.33 -14.02 -36.56
CA PRO A 491 -4.39 -14.13 -35.45
C PRO A 491 -3.16 -13.23 -35.65
N ILE A 492 -2.69 -12.64 -34.55
CA ILE A 492 -1.41 -11.93 -34.49
C ILE A 492 -0.40 -12.71 -33.65
N VAL A 493 0.88 -12.46 -33.86
CA VAL A 493 1.97 -13.10 -33.11
C VAL A 493 2.86 -12.05 -32.48
N LEU A 494 2.96 -12.06 -31.15
CA LEU A 494 3.91 -11.26 -30.39
C LEU A 494 5.17 -12.09 -30.15
N THR A 495 6.34 -11.48 -30.33
CA THR A 495 7.63 -12.13 -30.06
C THR A 495 8.32 -11.42 -28.91
N PHE A 496 8.60 -12.18 -27.86
CA PHE A 496 9.36 -11.76 -26.69
C PHE A 496 10.73 -12.43 -26.72
N THR A 497 11.76 -11.63 -26.91
CA THR A 497 13.17 -11.98 -26.72
C THR A 497 13.57 -11.80 -25.26
N PRO A 498 14.72 -12.35 -24.82
CA PRO A 498 15.26 -12.06 -23.49
C PRO A 498 15.40 -10.54 -23.19
N ALA A 499 15.57 -9.70 -24.22
CA ALA A 499 15.78 -8.27 -24.05
C ALA A 499 14.48 -7.47 -23.84
N ASN A 500 13.34 -7.94 -24.36
CA ASN A 500 12.07 -7.21 -24.31
C ASN A 500 10.95 -8.00 -23.59
N ALA A 501 11.30 -9.08 -22.90
CA ALA A 501 10.36 -10.00 -22.26
C ALA A 501 9.36 -9.30 -21.33
N GLN A 502 9.83 -8.35 -20.53
CA GLN A 502 9.02 -7.61 -19.57
C GLN A 502 8.57 -6.24 -20.08
N THR A 503 8.88 -5.91 -21.34
CA THR A 503 8.36 -4.69 -21.98
C THR A 503 6.95 -4.98 -22.49
N PRO A 504 5.91 -4.32 -21.98
CA PRO A 504 4.54 -4.59 -22.42
C PRO A 504 4.37 -4.26 -23.90
N GLN A 505 3.84 -5.21 -24.67
CA GLN A 505 3.46 -5.03 -26.07
C GLN A 505 1.94 -4.83 -26.14
N THR A 506 1.52 -3.64 -26.59
CA THR A 506 0.09 -3.27 -26.67
C THR A 506 -0.57 -3.93 -27.87
N VAL A 507 -1.74 -4.53 -27.63
CA VAL A 507 -2.59 -5.15 -28.64
C VAL A 507 -3.88 -4.32 -28.72
N PRO A 508 -4.17 -3.69 -29.87
CA PRO A 508 -5.46 -3.05 -30.07
C PRO A 508 -6.54 -4.13 -30.19
N VAL A 509 -7.75 -3.80 -29.76
CA VAL A 509 -8.94 -4.64 -29.87
C VAL A 509 -10.05 -3.76 -30.41
N ALA A 510 -10.59 -4.15 -31.56
CA ALA A 510 -11.77 -3.54 -32.15
C ALA A 510 -12.84 -4.61 -32.33
N ALA A 511 -14.11 -4.23 -32.23
CA ALA A 511 -15.20 -5.07 -32.70
C ALA A 511 -15.22 -5.05 -34.24
N PHE A 512 -15.58 -6.17 -34.84
CA PHE A 512 -15.82 -6.26 -36.28
C PHE A 512 -17.18 -5.65 -36.58
N ASP A 513 -17.17 -4.46 -37.19
CA ASP A 513 -18.36 -3.74 -37.65
C ASP A 513 -19.06 -4.53 -38.75
N ASP A 514 -20.23 -5.10 -38.43
CA ASP A 514 -21.08 -5.72 -39.43
C ASP A 514 -22.36 -4.90 -39.70
N ALA A 515 -23.43 -5.52 -40.18
CA ALA A 515 -24.67 -4.80 -40.51
C ALA A 515 -25.90 -5.46 -39.89
N LEU A 516 -25.68 -6.42 -39.01
CA LEU A 516 -26.69 -7.13 -38.27
C LEU A 516 -26.98 -6.36 -37.01
N VAL A 517 -28.26 -6.11 -36.72
CA VAL A 517 -28.64 -5.60 -35.40
C VAL A 517 -28.44 -6.71 -34.37
N GLU A 518 -27.50 -6.53 -33.47
CA GLU A 518 -27.21 -7.45 -32.38
C GLU A 518 -27.56 -6.84 -31.00
N SER A 519 -27.84 -7.69 -30.02
CA SER A 519 -27.85 -7.25 -28.62
C SER A 519 -26.43 -7.24 -28.06
N LEU A 520 -26.23 -6.64 -26.88
CA LEU A 520 -24.96 -6.76 -26.13
C LEU A 520 -24.45 -8.21 -26.14
N HIS A 521 -23.25 -8.41 -26.67
CA HIS A 521 -22.65 -9.72 -26.86
C HIS A 521 -21.14 -9.68 -26.50
N THR A 522 -20.41 -10.77 -26.75
CA THR A 522 -19.00 -10.87 -26.37
C THR A 522 -18.14 -11.48 -27.46
N GLY A 523 -16.92 -10.97 -27.61
CA GLY A 523 -15.85 -11.59 -28.40
C GLY A 523 -14.79 -12.25 -27.51
N VAL A 524 -14.12 -13.28 -28.02
CA VAL A 524 -13.10 -14.05 -27.30
C VAL A 524 -11.75 -13.98 -28.01
N ILE A 525 -10.69 -13.78 -27.23
CA ILE A 525 -9.30 -13.87 -27.70
C ILE A 525 -8.63 -15.06 -27.01
N GLN A 526 -8.21 -16.05 -27.80
CA GLN A 526 -7.43 -17.20 -27.32
C GLN A 526 -5.93 -16.95 -27.47
N HIS A 527 -5.14 -17.44 -26.52
CA HIS A 527 -3.69 -17.27 -26.51
C HIS A 527 -2.98 -18.63 -26.50
N SER A 528 -1.85 -18.72 -27.19
CA SER A 528 -0.97 -19.88 -27.14
C SER A 528 0.49 -19.45 -27.20
N ALA A 529 1.37 -20.18 -26.52
CA ALA A 529 2.79 -19.89 -26.43
C ALA A 529 3.64 -21.02 -27.02
N SER A 530 4.70 -20.65 -27.73
CA SER A 530 5.71 -21.56 -28.25
C SER A 530 7.10 -20.98 -28.00
N SER A 531 8.03 -21.82 -27.53
CA SER A 531 9.42 -21.40 -27.29
C SER A 531 10.37 -22.59 -27.31
N ALA A 532 11.66 -22.34 -27.52
CA ALA A 532 12.71 -23.32 -27.21
C ALA A 532 13.01 -23.38 -25.71
N ASP A 533 12.61 -22.36 -24.94
CA ASP A 533 12.64 -22.35 -23.49
C ASP A 533 11.55 -23.30 -22.95
N PRO A 534 11.91 -24.41 -22.28
CA PRO A 534 10.93 -25.36 -21.75
C PRO A 534 9.97 -24.79 -20.72
N LEU A 535 10.31 -23.66 -20.09
CA LEU A 535 9.46 -22.98 -19.10
C LEU A 535 8.32 -22.18 -19.73
N TYR A 536 8.51 -21.72 -20.97
CA TYR A 536 7.53 -20.92 -21.72
C TYR A 536 6.86 -21.69 -22.86
N ASN A 537 7.43 -22.81 -23.30
CA ASN A 537 6.81 -23.64 -24.32
C ASN A 537 5.51 -24.28 -23.82
N ASP A 538 4.40 -24.05 -24.54
CA ASP A 538 3.06 -24.52 -24.17
C ASP A 538 2.58 -24.06 -22.79
N ILE A 539 3.10 -22.92 -22.29
CA ILE A 539 2.59 -22.35 -21.04
C ILE A 539 1.10 -22.01 -21.20
N ALA A 540 0.31 -22.35 -20.19
CA ALA A 540 -1.13 -22.12 -20.20
C ALA A 540 -1.41 -20.61 -20.03
N ILE A 541 -2.16 -20.03 -20.96
CA ILE A 541 -2.55 -18.62 -20.95
C ILE A 541 -4.08 -18.56 -20.98
N SER A 542 -4.65 -17.78 -20.06
CA SER A 542 -6.10 -17.57 -20.00
C SER A 542 -6.60 -16.79 -21.21
N GLN A 543 -7.75 -17.17 -21.75
CA GLN A 543 -8.44 -16.36 -22.76
C GLN A 543 -8.91 -15.03 -22.18
N LEU A 544 -9.02 -14.01 -23.05
CA LEU A 544 -9.67 -12.74 -22.72
C LEU A 544 -11.05 -12.67 -23.40
N VAL A 545 -11.97 -11.98 -22.75
CA VAL A 545 -13.33 -11.73 -23.24
C VAL A 545 -13.51 -10.23 -23.34
N ALA A 546 -13.99 -9.76 -24.50
CA ALA A 546 -14.38 -8.38 -24.71
C ALA A 546 -15.91 -8.27 -24.73
N GLU A 547 -16.47 -7.28 -24.05
CA GLU A 547 -17.89 -6.92 -24.18
C GLU A 547 -18.06 -6.03 -25.41
N ILE A 548 -19.04 -6.36 -26.26
CA ILE A 548 -19.27 -5.70 -27.55
C ILE A 548 -20.64 -5.02 -27.55
N THR A 549 -20.65 -3.70 -27.76
CA THR A 549 -21.88 -2.94 -28.02
C THR A 549 -22.09 -2.70 -29.50
N ASP A 550 -23.26 -3.11 -29.98
CA ASP A 550 -23.77 -2.90 -31.34
C ASP A 550 -23.94 -1.41 -31.66
N ASN A 551 -23.45 -0.95 -32.81
CA ASN A 551 -23.67 0.41 -33.32
C ASN A 551 -24.94 0.51 -34.18
N GLU A 552 -25.54 -0.61 -34.58
CA GLU A 552 -26.84 -0.62 -35.23
C GLU A 552 -27.94 -0.31 -34.21
N ILE A 553 -28.69 0.76 -34.47
CA ILE A 553 -29.89 1.07 -33.69
C ILE A 553 -31.03 0.22 -34.28
N PRO A 554 -31.82 -0.52 -33.46
CA PRO A 554 -33.03 -1.15 -33.97
C PRO A 554 -33.93 -0.07 -34.56
N SER A 555 -34.18 -0.14 -35.87
CA SER A 555 -35.05 0.82 -36.55
C SER A 555 -36.47 0.67 -36.02
N VAL A 556 -36.91 1.59 -35.18
CA VAL A 556 -38.34 1.71 -34.86
C VAL A 556 -39.00 2.35 -36.09
N PRO A 557 -39.91 1.65 -36.80
CA PRO A 557 -40.56 2.24 -37.97
C PRO A 557 -41.35 3.49 -37.58
N SER A 558 -41.08 4.60 -38.26
CA SER A 558 -41.76 5.87 -38.04
C SER A 558 -43.11 5.86 -38.79
N ILE A 559 -44.17 5.45 -38.10
CA ILE A 559 -45.54 5.37 -38.63
C ILE A 559 -46.38 6.49 -38.02
N VAL A 560 -47.12 7.23 -38.84
CA VAL A 560 -47.95 8.37 -38.41
C VAL A 560 -49.39 8.18 -38.90
N ILE A 561 -50.37 8.37 -38.02
CA ILE A 561 -51.81 8.49 -38.33
C ILE A 561 -52.01 9.80 -39.08
N SER A 562 -52.38 9.70 -40.36
CA SER A 562 -52.40 10.81 -41.31
C SER A 562 -53.79 11.27 -41.69
N GLU A 563 -54.81 10.40 -41.60
CA GLU A 563 -56.20 10.75 -41.95
C GLU A 563 -57.22 9.96 -41.12
N ILE A 564 -58.32 10.61 -40.74
CA ILE A 564 -59.37 10.06 -39.86
C ILE A 564 -60.76 10.40 -40.43
N MET A 565 -61.57 9.38 -40.74
CA MET A 565 -62.98 9.51 -41.12
C MET A 565 -63.89 9.08 -39.96
N TYR A 566 -64.15 10.00 -39.04
CA TYR A 566 -64.85 9.71 -37.76
C TYR A 566 -66.34 10.08 -37.72
N ASN A 567 -66.84 10.91 -38.65
CA ASN A 567 -68.28 11.27 -38.74
C ASN A 567 -68.77 11.28 -40.20
N PRO A 568 -68.92 10.10 -40.82
CA PRO A 568 -69.38 9.97 -42.21
C PRO A 568 -70.89 10.32 -42.36
N ASP A 569 -71.29 10.83 -43.53
CA ASP A 569 -72.70 11.00 -43.93
C ASP A 569 -73.35 9.66 -44.29
N THR A 570 -72.55 8.64 -44.62
CA THR A 570 -73.05 7.26 -44.77
C THR A 570 -73.70 6.76 -43.50
N SER A 571 -74.86 6.11 -43.62
CA SER A 571 -75.57 5.58 -42.46
C SER A 571 -74.76 4.53 -41.69
N GLU A 572 -74.62 4.78 -40.39
CA GLU A 572 -73.91 3.93 -39.44
C GLU A 572 -74.84 2.92 -38.74
N THR A 573 -75.95 2.56 -39.40
CA THR A 573 -76.86 1.55 -38.86
C THR A 573 -76.37 0.14 -39.21
N GLY A 574 -75.49 -0.41 -38.36
CA GLY A 574 -74.96 -1.77 -38.51
C GLY A 574 -73.43 -1.77 -38.51
N ALA A 575 -72.84 -2.17 -39.63
CA ALA A 575 -71.39 -2.05 -39.84
C ALA A 575 -71.02 -0.59 -40.13
N LEU A 576 -69.82 -0.17 -39.74
CA LEU A 576 -69.44 1.24 -39.68
C LEU A 576 -68.66 1.67 -40.94
N PRO A 577 -69.02 2.80 -41.59
CA PRO A 577 -68.33 3.32 -42.78
C PRO A 577 -67.10 4.19 -42.44
N GLU A 578 -66.65 4.17 -41.19
CA GLU A 578 -65.45 4.86 -40.73
C GLU A 578 -64.17 4.19 -41.29
N TRP A 579 -63.08 4.96 -41.34
CA TRP A 579 -61.76 4.47 -41.73
C TRP A 579 -60.63 5.39 -41.22
N LEU A 580 -59.42 4.84 -41.16
CA LEU A 580 -58.19 5.52 -40.75
C LEU A 580 -57.10 5.33 -41.81
N GLU A 581 -56.15 6.26 -41.86
CA GLU A 581 -54.92 6.12 -42.65
C GLU A 581 -53.68 6.30 -41.76
N VAL A 582 -52.66 5.49 -42.02
CA VAL A 582 -51.30 5.73 -41.53
C VAL A 582 -50.31 5.80 -42.69
N VAL A 583 -49.23 6.56 -42.51
CA VAL A 583 -48.13 6.71 -43.47
C VAL A 583 -46.82 6.28 -42.83
N ASN A 584 -46.00 5.53 -43.57
CA ASN A 584 -44.63 5.27 -43.18
C ASN A 584 -43.74 6.46 -43.55
N THR A 585 -43.40 7.27 -42.54
CA THR A 585 -42.51 8.42 -42.65
C THR A 585 -41.04 8.05 -42.46
N GLY A 586 -40.76 6.79 -42.11
CA GLY A 586 -39.41 6.22 -42.00
C GLY A 586 -38.81 5.83 -43.35
N THR A 587 -37.57 5.35 -43.31
CA THR A 587 -36.80 4.95 -44.50
C THR A 587 -36.79 3.45 -44.77
N GLU A 588 -37.34 2.65 -43.85
CA GLU A 588 -37.40 1.19 -43.94
C GLU A 588 -38.83 0.67 -44.10
N ILE A 589 -38.99 -0.55 -44.63
CA ILE A 589 -40.29 -1.22 -44.71
C ILE A 589 -40.75 -1.57 -43.29
N ALA A 590 -41.96 -1.15 -42.90
CA ALA A 590 -42.55 -1.48 -41.61
C ALA A 590 -43.42 -2.75 -41.69
N ASP A 591 -43.17 -3.75 -40.85
CA ASP A 591 -44.08 -4.89 -40.66
C ASP A 591 -45.14 -4.52 -39.63
N LEU A 592 -46.37 -4.29 -40.10
CA LEU A 592 -47.53 -3.96 -39.27
C LEU A 592 -48.27 -5.22 -38.79
N GLY A 593 -47.78 -6.42 -39.11
CA GLY A 593 -48.41 -7.66 -38.71
C GLY A 593 -48.53 -7.78 -37.20
N GLY A 594 -49.75 -7.93 -36.68
CA GLY A 594 -50.00 -8.06 -35.24
C GLY A 594 -50.16 -6.74 -34.48
N TRP A 595 -49.84 -5.61 -35.12
CA TRP A 595 -50.10 -4.27 -34.58
C TRP A 595 -51.61 -4.04 -34.43
N TYR A 596 -52.01 -3.09 -33.61
CA TYR A 596 -53.44 -2.81 -33.42
C TYR A 596 -53.69 -1.35 -33.03
N PHE A 597 -54.90 -0.90 -33.36
CA PHE A 597 -55.41 0.38 -32.87
C PHE A 597 -56.15 0.19 -31.54
N GLU A 598 -56.06 1.20 -30.69
CA GLU A 598 -56.86 1.31 -29.47
C GLU A 598 -57.50 2.68 -29.43
N ASP A 599 -58.81 2.69 -29.30
CA ASP A 599 -59.58 3.86 -28.91
C ASP A 599 -60.00 3.65 -27.45
N GLU A 600 -59.99 4.70 -26.62
CA GLU A 600 -60.07 4.68 -25.14
C GLU A 600 -61.11 3.71 -24.56
N ASP A 601 -62.19 3.47 -25.32
CA ASP A 601 -63.30 2.62 -24.93
C ASP A 601 -63.13 1.13 -25.28
N THR A 602 -62.34 0.75 -26.29
CA THR A 602 -62.21 -0.64 -26.78
C THR A 602 -60.98 -0.87 -27.67
N ASN A 603 -60.28 -1.99 -27.47
CA ASN A 603 -59.20 -2.43 -28.37
C ASN A 603 -59.74 -2.97 -29.70
N TRP A 604 -59.13 -2.55 -30.81
CA TRP A 604 -59.49 -3.02 -32.15
C TRP A 604 -58.82 -4.36 -32.45
N GLY A 605 -59.20 -5.00 -33.55
CA GLY A 605 -58.53 -6.23 -34.00
C GLY A 605 -57.13 -5.97 -34.52
N ALA A 606 -56.22 -6.92 -34.28
CA ALA A 606 -54.87 -6.87 -34.83
C ALA A 606 -54.88 -6.83 -36.37
N ILE A 607 -53.96 -6.04 -36.91
CA ILE A 607 -53.63 -5.96 -38.32
C ILE A 607 -53.12 -7.34 -38.77
N PRO A 608 -53.58 -7.87 -39.92
CA PRO A 608 -53.20 -9.20 -40.38
C PRO A 608 -51.69 -9.37 -40.54
N ALA A 609 -51.17 -10.54 -40.16
CA ALA A 609 -49.76 -10.88 -40.38
C ALA A 609 -49.37 -10.81 -41.86
N GLY A 610 -48.15 -10.36 -42.15
CA GLY A 610 -47.64 -10.16 -43.52
C GLY A 610 -48.06 -8.83 -44.15
N THR A 611 -48.46 -7.85 -43.34
CA THR A 611 -48.76 -6.49 -43.79
C THR A 611 -47.50 -5.66 -43.72
N PHE A 612 -46.82 -5.50 -44.86
CA PHE A 612 -45.59 -4.71 -44.96
C PHE A 612 -45.87 -3.38 -45.62
N LEU A 613 -45.61 -2.27 -44.92
CA LEU A 613 -45.79 -0.90 -45.40
C LEU A 613 -44.44 -0.30 -45.79
N PRO A 614 -44.12 -0.15 -47.09
CA PRO A 614 -42.87 0.46 -47.54
C PRO A 614 -42.72 1.93 -47.12
N PRO A 615 -41.48 2.46 -47.15
CA PRO A 615 -41.21 3.88 -46.94
C PRO A 615 -42.02 4.75 -47.89
N ASN A 616 -42.59 5.85 -47.40
CA ASN A 616 -43.36 6.80 -48.21
C ASN A 616 -44.53 6.12 -48.97
N GLU A 617 -45.19 5.18 -48.31
CA GLU A 617 -46.48 4.61 -48.72
C GLU A 617 -47.50 4.71 -47.56
N ALA A 618 -48.80 4.62 -47.89
CA ALA A 618 -49.91 4.69 -46.94
C ALA A 618 -50.62 3.35 -46.77
N ALA A 619 -51.16 3.10 -45.58
CA ALA A 619 -52.07 2.01 -45.28
C ALA A 619 -53.39 2.56 -44.75
N VAL A 620 -54.49 2.18 -45.41
CA VAL A 620 -55.85 2.57 -45.05
C VAL A 620 -56.55 1.39 -44.38
N PHE A 621 -57.11 1.62 -43.20
CA PHE A 621 -57.82 0.63 -42.39
C PHE A 621 -59.31 0.93 -42.33
N TYR A 622 -60.15 -0.10 -42.48
CA TYR A 622 -61.61 0.05 -42.48
C TYR A 622 -62.31 -1.14 -41.80
N ASP A 623 -63.58 -0.98 -41.45
CA ASP A 623 -64.41 -2.06 -40.91
C ASP A 623 -64.65 -3.17 -41.94
N GLN A 624 -64.01 -4.33 -41.74
CA GLN A 624 -64.16 -5.48 -42.63
C GLN A 624 -65.58 -6.04 -42.71
N THR A 625 -66.46 -5.68 -41.77
CA THR A 625 -67.87 -6.07 -41.77
C THR A 625 -68.73 -5.14 -42.63
N PHE A 626 -68.27 -3.92 -42.91
CA PHE A 626 -68.97 -2.94 -43.74
C PHE A 626 -68.76 -3.18 -45.24
N THR A 627 -67.50 -3.40 -45.66
CA THR A 627 -67.14 -3.54 -47.07
C THR A 627 -65.99 -4.54 -47.27
N SER A 628 -65.53 -4.69 -48.51
CA SER A 628 -64.35 -5.50 -48.86
C SER A 628 -63.28 -4.60 -49.49
N GLU A 629 -62.02 -5.03 -49.47
CA GLU A 629 -60.89 -4.26 -50.02
C GLU A 629 -61.17 -3.78 -51.44
N ALA A 630 -61.61 -4.69 -52.32
CA ALA A 630 -61.92 -4.38 -53.71
C ALA A 630 -63.05 -3.34 -53.85
N THR A 631 -64.05 -3.40 -52.96
CA THR A 631 -65.15 -2.44 -52.94
C THR A 631 -64.70 -1.10 -52.37
N PHE A 632 -63.92 -1.07 -51.29
CA PHE A 632 -63.38 0.16 -50.70
C PHE A 632 -62.48 0.90 -51.70
N ARG A 633 -61.52 0.17 -52.30
CA ARG A 633 -60.65 0.72 -53.35
C ARG A 633 -61.45 1.31 -54.50
N SER A 634 -62.49 0.62 -54.97
CA SER A 634 -63.35 1.14 -56.05
C SER A 634 -64.22 2.30 -55.62
N ALA A 635 -64.66 2.34 -54.36
CA ALA A 635 -65.53 3.39 -53.85
C ALA A 635 -64.79 4.72 -53.72
N TRP A 636 -63.52 4.65 -53.32
CA TRP A 636 -62.66 5.78 -53.02
C TRP A 636 -61.56 6.03 -54.05
N ASP A 637 -61.44 5.26 -55.14
CA ASP A 637 -60.35 5.39 -56.14
C ASP A 637 -58.93 5.41 -55.52
N VAL A 638 -58.68 4.48 -54.60
CA VAL A 638 -57.42 4.42 -53.82
C VAL A 638 -56.22 4.04 -54.73
N PRO A 639 -55.07 4.74 -54.65
CA PRO A 639 -53.86 4.41 -55.40
C PRO A 639 -53.39 2.96 -55.20
N ALA A 640 -52.79 2.39 -56.24
CA ALA A 640 -52.27 1.01 -56.19
C ALA A 640 -51.08 0.82 -55.23
N SER A 641 -50.36 1.91 -54.91
CA SER A 641 -49.27 1.94 -53.94
C SER A 641 -49.76 1.92 -52.49
N ALA A 642 -51.00 2.32 -52.22
CA ALA A 642 -51.53 2.29 -50.86
C ALA A 642 -52.08 0.90 -50.51
N LEU A 643 -51.84 0.45 -49.28
CA LEU A 643 -52.48 -0.73 -48.71
C LEU A 643 -53.91 -0.39 -48.28
N VAL A 644 -54.83 -1.34 -48.43
CA VAL A 644 -56.22 -1.21 -47.98
C VAL A 644 -56.58 -2.47 -47.21
N ILE A 645 -56.82 -2.33 -45.91
CA ILE A 645 -56.78 -3.44 -44.96
C ILE A 645 -58.07 -3.43 -44.14
N GLY A 646 -58.86 -4.50 -44.28
CA GLY A 646 -60.02 -4.70 -43.43
C GLY A 646 -59.59 -5.26 -42.07
N ILE A 647 -59.99 -4.62 -40.98
CA ILE A 647 -59.73 -5.06 -39.61
C ILE A 647 -61.04 -5.26 -38.84
N ASN A 648 -60.97 -5.94 -37.69
CA ASN A 648 -62.09 -5.95 -36.76
C ASN A 648 -62.16 -4.58 -36.07
N TRP A 649 -63.27 -3.88 -36.26
CA TRP A 649 -63.38 -2.45 -36.00
C TRP A 649 -64.19 -2.16 -34.73
N ALA A 650 -63.85 -1.08 -34.03
CA ALA A 650 -64.70 -0.45 -33.02
C ALA A 650 -64.96 1.01 -33.44
N SER A 651 -66.12 1.54 -33.07
CA SER A 651 -66.58 2.86 -33.51
C SER A 651 -65.62 3.96 -33.07
N LEU A 652 -65.37 4.91 -33.96
CA LEU A 652 -64.86 6.23 -33.61
C LEU A 652 -66.02 7.11 -33.09
N ALA A 653 -65.73 8.15 -32.31
CA ALA A 653 -66.77 9.07 -31.86
C ALA A 653 -67.10 10.12 -32.91
N ASN A 654 -68.36 10.19 -33.35
CA ASN A 654 -68.84 11.22 -34.28
C ASN A 654 -68.80 12.66 -33.72
N SER A 655 -68.69 12.81 -32.40
CA SER A 655 -68.63 14.10 -31.71
C SER A 655 -67.52 14.06 -30.65
N PRO A 656 -66.25 14.03 -31.09
CA PRO A 656 -65.09 13.87 -30.21
C PRO A 656 -64.87 15.11 -29.33
N SER A 657 -64.09 14.98 -28.26
CA SER A 657 -63.76 16.12 -27.39
C SER A 657 -62.37 15.99 -26.78
N SER A 658 -61.76 17.11 -26.45
CA SER A 658 -60.40 17.21 -25.86
C SER A 658 -60.15 16.40 -24.59
N THR A 659 -61.18 15.78 -24.01
CA THR A 659 -61.10 15.00 -22.77
C THR A 659 -61.36 13.51 -22.94
N ASN A 660 -61.73 13.01 -24.12
CA ASN A 660 -62.30 11.66 -24.23
C ASN A 660 -62.18 11.02 -25.63
N GLU A 661 -61.16 11.35 -26.44
CA GLU A 661 -61.01 10.69 -27.74
C GLU A 661 -59.55 10.52 -28.15
N VAL A 662 -58.92 9.44 -27.69
CA VAL A 662 -57.49 9.17 -27.91
C VAL A 662 -57.30 7.89 -28.69
N LEU A 663 -56.97 8.04 -29.96
CA LEU A 663 -56.59 6.96 -30.85
C LEU A 663 -55.10 6.66 -30.74
N ARG A 664 -54.76 5.40 -30.49
CA ARG A 664 -53.37 4.92 -30.40
C ARG A 664 -53.11 3.82 -31.39
N LEU A 665 -51.89 3.79 -31.92
CA LEU A 665 -51.35 2.67 -32.68
C LEU A 665 -50.28 1.98 -31.84
N TYR A 666 -50.43 0.69 -31.60
CA TYR A 666 -49.45 -0.13 -30.91
C TYR A 666 -48.83 -1.16 -31.85
N ASP A 667 -47.55 -1.46 -31.64
CA ASP A 667 -46.91 -2.63 -32.23
C ASP A 667 -47.37 -3.95 -31.57
N ASP A 668 -46.90 -5.08 -32.08
CA ASP A 668 -47.23 -6.41 -31.55
C ASP A 668 -46.63 -6.68 -30.14
N ASN A 669 -45.73 -5.80 -29.68
CA ASN A 669 -45.13 -5.80 -28.34
C ASN A 669 -45.75 -4.78 -27.38
N GLN A 670 -46.84 -4.11 -27.79
CA GLN A 670 -47.54 -3.07 -27.01
C GLN A 670 -46.74 -1.78 -26.81
N VAL A 671 -45.81 -1.48 -27.72
CA VAL A 671 -45.13 -0.18 -27.80
C VAL A 671 -46.02 0.78 -28.58
N GLU A 672 -46.31 1.96 -28.01
CA GLU A 672 -47.08 3.00 -28.68
C GLU A 672 -46.23 3.58 -29.82
N MET A 673 -46.67 3.36 -31.05
CA MET A 673 -46.02 3.82 -32.27
C MET A 673 -46.48 5.21 -32.66
N ASP A 674 -47.77 5.51 -32.42
CA ASP A 674 -48.34 6.83 -32.63
C ASP A 674 -49.61 7.04 -31.77
N LEU A 675 -49.95 8.30 -31.53
CA LEU A 675 -51.12 8.70 -30.74
C LEU A 675 -51.72 9.99 -31.31
N VAL A 676 -53.05 10.01 -31.45
CA VAL A 676 -53.82 11.20 -31.82
C VAL A 676 -54.99 11.40 -30.86
N ASN A 677 -55.02 12.54 -30.16
CA ASN A 677 -56.16 12.98 -29.34
C ASN A 677 -57.00 14.03 -30.12
N TYR A 678 -57.91 13.56 -30.97
CA TYR A 678 -58.64 14.41 -31.93
C TYR A 678 -59.91 15.04 -31.33
N ASP A 679 -60.39 16.12 -31.95
CA ASP A 679 -61.56 16.92 -31.50
C ASP A 679 -62.29 17.47 -32.76
N ASP A 680 -63.51 17.98 -32.60
CA ASP A 680 -64.29 18.67 -33.65
C ASP A 680 -64.40 20.19 -33.40
N SER A 681 -63.70 20.68 -32.37
CA SER A 681 -63.80 22.03 -31.86
C SER A 681 -62.43 22.71 -31.68
N GLY A 682 -62.44 24.03 -31.44
CA GLY A 682 -61.24 24.81 -31.20
C GLY A 682 -60.35 24.96 -32.44
N ALA A 683 -59.13 24.42 -32.38
CA ALA A 683 -58.16 24.45 -33.47
C ALA A 683 -58.33 23.28 -34.46
N TRP A 684 -59.10 22.27 -34.09
CA TRP A 684 -59.39 21.11 -34.95
C TRP A 684 -60.44 21.45 -36.02
N PRO A 685 -60.45 20.73 -37.15
CA PRO A 685 -61.45 20.94 -38.18
C PRO A 685 -62.85 20.52 -37.71
N SER A 686 -63.88 21.32 -38.06
CA SER A 686 -65.28 21.02 -37.69
C SER A 686 -65.85 19.85 -38.47
N ASP A 687 -66.62 19.00 -37.79
CA ASP A 687 -67.37 17.85 -38.33
C ASP A 687 -68.61 18.26 -39.15
N SER A 688 -69.13 19.48 -39.00
CA SER A 688 -70.42 19.88 -39.59
C SER A 688 -70.28 20.58 -40.95
N PRO A 689 -71.02 20.18 -42.00
CA PRO A 689 -71.91 19.01 -42.06
C PRO A 689 -71.14 17.69 -42.17
N ASP A 690 -71.74 16.58 -41.69
CA ASP A 690 -71.15 15.23 -41.72
C ASP A 690 -70.62 14.84 -43.11
N GLY A 691 -69.62 13.95 -43.14
CA GLY A 691 -69.08 13.35 -44.38
C GLY A 691 -67.59 13.58 -44.66
N PRO A 692 -67.00 14.76 -44.42
CA PRO A 692 -65.56 14.95 -44.62
C PRO A 692 -64.69 14.32 -43.54
N SER A 693 -63.62 13.63 -43.93
CA SER A 693 -62.50 13.26 -43.05
C SER A 693 -61.66 14.47 -42.65
N ILE A 694 -60.76 14.26 -41.68
CA ILE A 694 -59.67 15.18 -41.35
C ILE A 694 -58.33 14.55 -41.71
N TYR A 695 -57.38 15.33 -42.23
CA TYR A 695 -56.05 14.87 -42.63
C TYR A 695 -54.95 15.76 -42.07
N LEU A 696 -53.76 15.21 -41.83
CA LEU A 696 -52.59 15.93 -41.38
C LEU A 696 -51.96 16.68 -42.56
N THR A 697 -51.75 17.99 -42.43
CA THR A 697 -51.29 18.84 -43.54
C THR A 697 -49.77 18.81 -43.76
N ASP A 698 -49.02 18.36 -42.76
CA ASP A 698 -47.57 18.15 -42.79
C ASP A 698 -47.25 16.91 -41.94
N LEU A 699 -46.74 15.86 -42.57
CA LEU A 699 -46.47 14.58 -41.90
C LEU A 699 -45.34 14.65 -40.85
N ALA A 700 -44.56 15.74 -40.84
CA ALA A 700 -43.54 15.98 -39.80
C ALA A 700 -44.08 16.81 -38.62
N ALA A 701 -45.30 17.33 -38.72
CA ALA A 701 -45.92 18.11 -37.66
C ALA A 701 -46.53 17.20 -36.58
N ASP A 702 -46.60 17.73 -35.35
CA ASP A 702 -47.25 17.05 -34.23
C ASP A 702 -48.75 16.84 -34.53
N ASN A 703 -49.13 15.58 -34.70
CA ASN A 703 -50.49 15.14 -35.01
C ASN A 703 -51.44 15.23 -33.80
N ASN A 704 -50.96 15.58 -32.60
CA ASN A 704 -51.82 15.94 -31.46
C ASN A 704 -52.22 17.42 -31.42
N VAL A 705 -51.81 18.22 -32.42
CA VAL A 705 -52.12 19.64 -32.50
C VAL A 705 -53.12 19.90 -33.62
N GLY A 706 -54.36 20.24 -33.26
CA GLY A 706 -55.45 20.42 -34.22
C GLY A 706 -55.19 21.42 -35.35
N SER A 707 -54.34 22.44 -35.15
CA SER A 707 -53.99 23.40 -36.22
C SER A 707 -53.16 22.79 -37.36
N ASN A 708 -52.61 21.60 -37.16
CA ASN A 708 -51.87 20.86 -38.17
C ASN A 708 -52.79 19.98 -39.03
N TRP A 709 -54.07 19.87 -38.65
CA TRP A 709 -55.09 19.10 -39.37
C TRP A 709 -55.93 19.99 -40.29
N GLY A 710 -56.25 19.45 -41.46
CA GLY A 710 -57.15 20.04 -42.45
C GLY A 710 -58.43 19.22 -42.57
N ARG A 711 -59.51 19.88 -43.01
CA ARG A 711 -60.75 19.18 -43.38
C ARG A 711 -60.72 18.81 -44.85
N SER A 712 -61.02 17.56 -45.17
CA SER A 712 -61.05 17.07 -46.54
C SER A 712 -62.08 17.81 -47.38
N THR A 713 -61.65 18.27 -48.55
CA THR A 713 -62.48 19.02 -49.49
C THR A 713 -62.22 18.50 -50.89
N SER A 714 -63.27 18.05 -51.58
CA SER A 714 -63.15 17.45 -52.91
C SER A 714 -62.36 18.35 -53.88
N GLY A 715 -61.26 17.83 -54.43
CA GLY A 715 -60.34 18.52 -55.33
C GLY A 715 -59.18 19.28 -54.67
N ILE A 716 -59.02 19.17 -53.35
CA ILE A 716 -57.90 19.75 -52.57
C ILE A 716 -57.09 18.61 -51.95
N VAL A 717 -55.76 18.61 -52.15
CA VAL A 717 -54.83 17.56 -51.65
C VAL A 717 -55.35 16.16 -52.01
N ASP A 718 -55.76 15.99 -53.27
CA ASP A 718 -56.28 14.74 -53.87
C ASP A 718 -57.51 14.11 -53.18
N ALA A 719 -58.14 14.82 -52.23
CA ALA A 719 -59.39 14.42 -51.62
C ALA A 719 -60.53 14.38 -52.65
N ARG A 720 -61.43 13.40 -52.49
CA ARG A 720 -62.44 13.01 -53.48
C ARG A 720 -63.73 12.60 -52.81
N ASN A 721 -64.84 12.74 -53.54
CA ASN A 721 -66.15 12.24 -53.09
C ASN A 721 -66.18 10.72 -53.21
N ALA A 722 -66.69 10.04 -52.19
CA ALA A 722 -66.88 8.59 -52.24
C ALA A 722 -68.01 8.18 -53.20
N SER A 723 -68.05 6.90 -53.52
CA SER A 723 -69.16 6.27 -54.25
C SER A 723 -69.72 5.06 -53.49
N SER A 724 -70.86 4.53 -53.94
CA SER A 724 -71.57 3.43 -53.27
C SER A 724 -70.61 2.26 -52.93
N PRO A 725 -70.61 1.72 -51.70
CA PRO A 725 -71.67 1.82 -50.68
C PRO A 725 -71.67 3.10 -49.82
N PHE A 726 -70.66 3.95 -49.94
CA PHE A 726 -70.59 5.22 -49.21
C PHE A 726 -71.49 6.30 -49.82
N SER A 727 -71.80 7.33 -49.04
CA SER A 727 -72.51 8.52 -49.47
C SER A 727 -71.61 9.35 -50.37
N PHE A 728 -72.19 10.00 -51.37
CA PHE A 728 -71.45 10.94 -52.18
C PHE A 728 -71.04 12.21 -51.39
N ALA A 729 -71.65 12.44 -50.23
CA ALA A 729 -71.25 13.51 -49.32
C ALA A 729 -70.00 13.17 -48.51
N ASP A 730 -69.58 11.90 -48.46
CA ASP A 730 -68.32 11.52 -47.82
C ASP A 730 -67.14 11.97 -48.66
N VAL A 731 -66.16 12.64 -48.04
CA VAL A 731 -65.00 13.24 -48.71
C VAL A 731 -63.73 12.95 -47.94
N GLY A 732 -62.71 12.44 -48.62
CA GLY A 732 -61.41 12.10 -48.05
C GLY A 732 -60.40 11.73 -49.13
N SER A 733 -59.16 11.47 -48.74
CA SER A 733 -58.01 11.18 -49.61
C SER A 733 -57.35 9.82 -49.35
N PRO A 734 -58.09 8.73 -49.05
CA PRO A 734 -57.46 7.49 -48.62
C PRO A 734 -56.45 6.96 -49.65
N GLY A 735 -55.21 6.81 -49.20
CA GLY A 735 -54.04 6.38 -49.95
C GLY A 735 -53.16 7.51 -50.50
N ASP A 736 -53.53 8.78 -50.31
CA ASP A 736 -52.78 9.96 -50.76
C ASP A 736 -52.48 10.90 -49.57
N PHE A 737 -51.27 11.44 -49.51
CA PHE A 737 -50.79 12.23 -48.37
C PHE A 737 -49.77 13.30 -48.78
N PRO A 738 -49.48 14.32 -47.93
CA PRO A 738 -48.46 15.33 -48.21
C PRO A 738 -47.03 14.78 -48.32
N PRO A 739 -46.15 15.32 -49.18
CA PRO A 739 -44.78 14.81 -49.36
C PRO A 739 -43.85 15.07 -48.16
N LEU A 740 -42.91 14.14 -47.90
CA LEU A 740 -41.90 14.23 -46.83
C LEU A 740 -40.76 15.24 -47.13
N PRO A 741 -40.22 15.96 -46.12
CA PRO A 741 -39.03 16.82 -46.27
C PRO A 741 -37.70 16.03 -46.36
N THR A 742 -36.67 16.60 -47.01
CA THR A 742 -35.33 15.98 -47.13
C THR A 742 -34.60 15.97 -45.77
N PRO A 743 -34.02 14.83 -45.32
CA PRO A 743 -33.32 14.74 -44.04
C PRO A 743 -32.10 15.68 -43.93
N ALA A 744 -31.91 16.25 -42.75
CA ALA A 744 -30.73 17.07 -42.42
C ALA A 744 -29.48 16.18 -42.26
N SER A 745 -28.37 16.52 -42.91
CA SER A 745 -27.08 15.84 -42.68
C SER A 745 -25.87 16.73 -43.04
N LEU A 746 -24.70 16.36 -42.53
CA LEU A 746 -23.41 16.93 -42.92
C LEU A 746 -22.70 15.94 -43.86
N VAL A 747 -22.34 16.40 -45.06
CA VAL A 747 -21.60 15.63 -46.04
C VAL A 747 -20.16 16.14 -46.10
N VAL A 748 -19.21 15.25 -45.82
CA VAL A 748 -17.77 15.49 -45.92
C VAL A 748 -17.21 14.60 -47.02
N THR A 749 -16.47 15.18 -47.96
CA THR A 749 -15.82 14.44 -49.06
C THR A 749 -14.33 14.72 -49.08
N GLN A 750 -13.52 13.67 -49.05
CA GLN A 750 -12.06 13.75 -49.16
C GLN A 750 -11.67 13.79 -50.64
N SER A 751 -10.74 14.67 -51.04
CA SER A 751 -10.22 14.63 -52.42
C SER A 751 -9.53 13.29 -52.71
N GLY A 752 -9.83 12.69 -53.87
CA GLY A 752 -9.24 11.39 -54.23
C GLY A 752 -9.76 10.18 -53.44
N GLY A 753 -10.65 10.38 -52.47
CA GLY A 753 -11.26 9.30 -51.66
C GLY A 753 -10.52 8.97 -50.36
N SER A 754 -9.38 9.61 -50.10
CA SER A 754 -8.57 9.45 -48.89
C SER A 754 -7.75 10.72 -48.67
N THR A 755 -7.43 11.07 -47.43
CA THR A 755 -6.62 12.26 -47.12
C THR A 755 -5.17 11.87 -46.82
N GLY A 756 -4.25 12.28 -47.68
CA GLY A 756 -2.81 12.03 -47.51
C GLY A 756 -1.99 13.30 -47.71
N VAL A 757 -1.11 13.61 -46.76
CA VAL A 757 -0.28 14.81 -46.76
C VAL A 757 1.19 14.47 -46.47
N THR A 758 2.09 15.36 -46.87
CA THR A 758 3.54 15.22 -46.64
C THR A 758 4.07 16.49 -45.98
N GLU A 759 4.92 16.35 -44.98
CA GLU A 759 5.57 17.48 -44.32
C GLU A 759 6.31 18.35 -45.34
N GLY A 760 6.13 19.66 -45.26
CA GLY A 760 6.72 20.63 -46.21
C GLY A 760 6.31 20.42 -47.67
N GLY A 761 5.36 19.52 -47.95
CA GLY A 761 5.10 18.91 -49.25
C GLY A 761 3.63 18.98 -49.68
N GLY A 762 3.10 17.84 -50.14
CA GLY A 762 1.76 17.75 -50.72
C GLY A 762 0.65 17.99 -49.69
N ALA A 763 -0.28 18.88 -50.01
CA ALA A 763 -1.50 19.14 -49.25
C ALA A 763 -2.71 18.46 -49.91
N ASP A 764 -3.74 18.21 -49.11
CA ASP A 764 -5.01 17.61 -49.52
C ASP A 764 -6.20 18.51 -49.15
N SER A 765 -7.43 18.09 -49.40
CA SER A 765 -8.62 18.88 -49.09
C SER A 765 -9.87 18.10 -48.70
N LEU A 766 -10.69 18.72 -47.85
CA LEU A 766 -12.04 18.28 -47.48
C LEU A 766 -13.08 19.25 -48.02
N ASP A 767 -14.03 18.71 -48.78
CA ASP A 767 -15.23 19.43 -49.18
C ASP A 767 -16.35 19.16 -48.17
N VAL A 768 -16.88 20.23 -47.57
CA VAL A 768 -17.90 20.17 -46.51
C VAL A 768 -19.18 20.87 -46.97
N VAL A 769 -20.34 20.21 -46.88
CA VAL A 769 -21.66 20.77 -47.26
C VAL A 769 -22.80 20.19 -46.41
N LEU A 770 -23.91 20.93 -46.25
CA LEU A 770 -25.11 20.42 -45.59
C LEU A 770 -26.13 19.90 -46.62
N ALA A 771 -26.79 18.78 -46.29
CA ALA A 771 -28.03 18.37 -46.94
C ALA A 771 -29.23 18.87 -46.10
N GLY A 772 -30.28 19.35 -46.77
CA GLY A 772 -31.41 20.04 -46.14
C GLY A 772 -31.18 21.56 -46.03
N THR A 773 -32.22 22.30 -45.62
CA THR A 773 -32.17 23.77 -45.47
C THR A 773 -32.38 24.12 -44.00
N PRO A 774 -31.34 24.61 -43.28
CA PRO A 774 -31.49 24.98 -41.89
C PRO A 774 -32.28 26.29 -41.76
N THR A 775 -33.04 26.40 -40.69
CA THR A 775 -33.79 27.60 -40.27
C THR A 775 -32.94 28.59 -39.47
N ALA A 776 -31.76 28.17 -39.02
CA ALA A 776 -30.76 29.00 -38.35
C ALA A 776 -29.34 28.71 -38.88
N ASN A 777 -28.36 29.51 -38.46
CA ASN A 777 -26.97 29.25 -38.84
C ASN A 777 -26.46 27.96 -38.17
N VAL A 778 -25.72 27.16 -38.93
CA VAL A 778 -25.04 25.94 -38.48
C VAL A 778 -23.54 26.20 -38.48
N THR A 779 -22.88 25.91 -37.37
CA THR A 779 -21.43 26.07 -37.19
C THR A 779 -20.79 24.69 -37.15
N VAL A 780 -19.87 24.41 -38.06
CA VAL A 780 -19.13 23.15 -38.15
C VAL A 780 -17.67 23.43 -37.79
N THR A 781 -17.19 22.85 -36.69
CA THR A 781 -15.81 23.00 -36.23
C THR A 781 -15.02 21.75 -36.56
N LEU A 782 -13.99 21.89 -37.39
CA LEU A 782 -13.00 20.86 -37.69
C LEU A 782 -11.84 20.99 -36.70
N THR A 783 -11.48 19.90 -36.02
CA THR A 783 -10.49 19.91 -34.93
C THR A 783 -9.44 18.83 -35.20
N PRO A 784 -8.16 19.22 -35.45
CA PRO A 784 -7.03 18.30 -35.43
C PRO A 784 -6.89 17.56 -34.10
N SER A 785 -6.48 16.30 -34.12
CA SER A 785 -6.20 15.54 -32.89
C SER A 785 -4.90 15.96 -32.20
N ASN A 786 -3.92 16.46 -32.96
CA ASN A 786 -2.60 16.85 -32.48
C ASN A 786 -2.04 18.06 -33.25
N GLY A 787 -0.78 18.37 -33.00
CA GLY A 787 -0.06 19.47 -33.64
C GLY A 787 0.32 19.23 -35.09
N GLU A 788 0.24 18.01 -35.61
CA GLU A 788 0.80 17.65 -36.92
C GLU A 788 -0.10 18.07 -38.10
N ILE A 789 -1.36 18.44 -37.87
CA ILE A 789 -2.29 18.84 -38.94
C ILE A 789 -2.52 20.36 -38.93
N ASP A 790 -2.27 21.02 -40.06
CA ASP A 790 -2.68 22.40 -40.34
C ASP A 790 -3.89 22.45 -41.28
N LEU A 791 -4.98 23.09 -40.82
CA LEU A 791 -6.21 23.33 -41.59
C LEU A 791 -6.22 24.69 -42.32
N GLY A 792 -5.05 25.32 -42.45
CA GLY A 792 -4.77 26.61 -43.07
C GLY A 792 -4.64 27.80 -42.11
N TRP A 793 -4.54 27.56 -40.81
CA TRP A 793 -4.49 28.58 -39.74
C TRP A 793 -3.38 28.33 -38.71
N GLY A 794 -2.46 27.42 -39.02
CA GLY A 794 -1.41 26.94 -38.13
C GLY A 794 -1.72 25.53 -37.64
N ALA A 795 -0.65 24.78 -37.40
CA ALA A 795 -0.71 23.39 -36.98
C ALA A 795 -1.43 23.22 -35.63
N GLY A 796 -2.31 22.22 -35.54
CA GLY A 796 -3.18 21.95 -34.39
C GLY A 796 -4.31 22.96 -34.15
N VAL A 797 -4.51 23.96 -35.01
CA VAL A 797 -5.53 25.00 -34.83
C VAL A 797 -6.88 24.57 -35.46
N PRO A 798 -7.98 24.54 -34.69
CA PRO A 798 -9.29 24.20 -35.23
C PRO A 798 -9.81 25.21 -36.27
N ARG A 799 -10.53 24.71 -37.28
CA ARG A 799 -11.15 25.53 -38.33
C ARG A 799 -12.67 25.51 -38.23
N VAL A 800 -13.28 26.69 -38.20
CA VAL A 800 -14.73 26.85 -38.08
C VAL A 800 -15.34 27.28 -39.42
N LEU A 801 -16.31 26.50 -39.91
CA LEU A 801 -17.16 26.82 -41.05
C LEU A 801 -18.54 27.25 -40.58
N THR A 802 -19.15 28.22 -41.25
CA THR A 802 -20.52 28.67 -40.95
C THR A 802 -21.41 28.53 -42.18
N PHE A 803 -22.48 27.78 -42.03
CA PHE A 803 -23.54 27.60 -43.01
C PHE A 803 -24.79 28.37 -42.54
N THR A 804 -25.13 29.42 -43.24
CA THR A 804 -26.41 30.13 -43.14
C THR A 804 -27.50 29.40 -43.92
N PRO A 805 -28.79 29.68 -43.67
CA PRO A 805 -29.90 29.18 -44.49
C PRO A 805 -29.73 29.42 -46.01
N ALA A 806 -28.97 30.44 -46.41
CA ALA A 806 -28.76 30.80 -47.81
C ALA A 806 -27.61 30.05 -48.51
N ASN A 807 -26.67 29.46 -47.76
CA ASN A 807 -25.50 28.78 -48.33
C ASN A 807 -25.31 27.35 -47.81
N ALA A 808 -26.31 26.76 -47.15
CA ALA A 808 -26.27 25.40 -46.61
C ALA A 808 -25.86 24.35 -47.67
N ALA A 809 -26.41 24.46 -48.89
CA ALA A 809 -26.09 23.59 -50.01
C ALA A 809 -24.84 24.00 -50.81
N THR A 810 -24.06 24.98 -50.35
CA THR A 810 -22.82 25.43 -51.02
C THR A 810 -21.62 24.75 -50.36
N VAL A 811 -20.85 23.99 -51.14
CA VAL A 811 -19.62 23.33 -50.68
C VAL A 811 -18.61 24.36 -50.18
N GLN A 812 -18.04 24.11 -49.00
CA GLN A 812 -16.93 24.85 -48.42
C GLN A 812 -15.71 23.93 -48.28
N SER A 813 -14.63 24.24 -49.00
CA SER A 813 -13.41 23.43 -49.00
C SER A 813 -12.41 23.87 -47.92
N VAL A 814 -11.83 22.89 -47.24
CA VAL A 814 -10.76 23.03 -46.24
C VAL A 814 -9.51 22.36 -46.77
N THR A 815 -8.41 23.10 -46.87
CA THR A 815 -7.09 22.54 -47.20
C THR A 815 -6.48 21.93 -45.94
N ILE A 816 -5.87 20.77 -46.08
CA ILE A 816 -5.15 20.04 -45.05
C ILE A 816 -3.69 19.92 -45.47
N SER A 817 -2.77 20.30 -44.61
CA SER A 817 -1.33 20.06 -44.76
C SER A 817 -0.76 19.49 -43.46
N ALA A 818 0.36 18.79 -43.54
CA ALA A 818 1.13 18.44 -42.35
C ALA A 818 1.89 19.67 -41.82
N ASP A 819 2.17 19.70 -40.52
CA ASP A 819 3.21 20.58 -39.97
C ASP A 819 4.55 20.20 -40.61
N ASN A 820 5.49 21.13 -40.67
CA ASN A 820 6.83 20.83 -41.14
C ASN A 820 7.79 21.09 -40.01
N ASP A 821 8.07 20.06 -39.24
CA ASP A 821 9.07 20.11 -38.20
C ASP A 821 10.37 19.45 -38.66
N SER A 822 11.15 18.93 -37.71
CA SER A 822 12.46 18.36 -37.94
C SER A 822 12.60 16.99 -37.27
N GLU A 823 11.52 16.40 -36.78
CA GLU A 823 11.51 15.10 -36.13
C GLU A 823 11.43 13.99 -37.20
N ILE A 824 12.08 12.83 -36.96
CA ILE A 824 11.98 11.67 -37.87
C ILE A 824 10.93 10.72 -37.31
N GLU A 825 9.74 10.76 -37.90
CA GLU A 825 8.54 10.07 -37.43
C GLU A 825 8.07 8.98 -38.40
N GLY A 826 8.54 9.03 -39.65
CA GLY A 826 8.09 8.15 -40.71
C GLY A 826 6.62 8.36 -41.09
N VAL A 827 6.00 7.34 -41.72
CA VAL A 827 4.58 7.43 -42.10
C VAL A 827 3.70 7.12 -40.89
N HIS A 828 2.89 8.09 -40.50
CA HIS A 828 1.96 7.98 -39.36
C HIS A 828 0.58 8.55 -39.72
N TRP A 829 -0.34 8.55 -38.75
CA TRP A 829 -1.74 8.95 -38.95
C TRP A 829 -2.19 9.92 -37.87
N SER A 830 -2.95 10.94 -38.28
CA SER A 830 -3.63 11.88 -37.40
C SER A 830 -5.09 12.07 -37.84
N LEU A 831 -5.90 12.74 -37.04
CA LEU A 831 -7.36 12.78 -37.18
C LEU A 831 -7.88 14.22 -37.27
N VAL A 832 -8.88 14.44 -38.13
CA VAL A 832 -9.73 15.63 -38.09
C VAL A 832 -11.15 15.25 -37.64
N SER A 833 -11.54 15.74 -36.47
CA SER A 833 -12.88 15.53 -35.90
C SER A 833 -13.81 16.72 -36.16
N PHE A 834 -15.13 16.49 -36.07
CA PHE A 834 -16.15 17.49 -36.40
C PHE A 834 -17.11 17.73 -35.23
N THR A 835 -17.38 18.99 -34.92
CA THR A 835 -18.42 19.39 -33.97
C THR A 835 -19.41 20.34 -34.64
N ILE A 836 -20.69 19.96 -34.65
CA ILE A 836 -21.77 20.73 -35.28
C ILE A 836 -22.69 21.36 -34.23
N SER A 837 -22.92 22.67 -34.34
CA SER A 837 -23.83 23.40 -33.45
C SER A 837 -24.77 24.33 -34.22
N SER A 838 -26.03 24.37 -33.81
CA SER A 838 -27.04 25.27 -34.36
C SER A 838 -28.15 25.54 -33.33
N SER A 839 -28.85 26.67 -33.49
CA SER A 839 -30.14 26.85 -32.83
C SER A 839 -31.31 26.21 -33.58
N ASP A 840 -31.05 25.66 -34.78
CA ASP A 840 -31.98 24.76 -35.46
C ASP A 840 -31.81 23.35 -34.87
N PRO A 841 -32.83 22.79 -34.20
CA PRO A 841 -32.74 21.47 -33.58
C PRO A 841 -32.41 20.35 -34.57
N THR A 842 -32.80 20.48 -35.84
CA THR A 842 -32.59 19.44 -36.86
C THR A 842 -31.13 19.36 -37.33
N PHE A 843 -30.36 20.43 -37.17
CA PHE A 843 -28.95 20.50 -37.56
C PHE A 843 -27.99 20.58 -36.37
N ASN A 844 -28.51 20.71 -35.15
CA ASN A 844 -27.68 20.78 -33.96
C ASN A 844 -27.16 19.38 -33.58
N ALA A 845 -25.86 19.28 -33.26
CA ALA A 845 -25.22 18.03 -32.85
C ALA A 845 -25.36 16.88 -33.86
N LEU A 846 -25.46 17.18 -35.16
CA LEU A 846 -25.29 16.17 -36.20
C LEU A 846 -23.93 15.48 -36.02
N SER A 847 -23.90 14.16 -36.23
CA SER A 847 -22.67 13.38 -36.24
C SER A 847 -22.17 13.19 -37.67
N THR A 848 -20.85 13.09 -37.81
CA THR A 848 -20.19 12.68 -39.04
C THR A 848 -18.90 11.96 -38.66
N THR A 849 -18.44 11.05 -39.53
CA THR A 849 -17.20 10.31 -39.30
C THR A 849 -16.01 11.26 -39.31
N PRO A 850 -15.11 11.19 -38.32
CA PRO A 850 -13.81 11.83 -38.42
C PRO A 850 -13.06 11.42 -39.68
N VAL A 851 -12.11 12.24 -40.12
CA VAL A 851 -11.27 11.95 -41.27
C VAL A 851 -9.87 11.57 -40.77
N ASP A 852 -9.44 10.36 -41.13
CA ASP A 852 -8.05 9.94 -40.99
C ASP A 852 -7.18 10.63 -42.03
N VAL A 853 -6.04 11.15 -41.58
CA VAL A 853 -5.05 11.84 -42.39
C VAL A 853 -3.75 11.06 -42.29
N GLN A 854 -3.33 10.47 -43.41
CA GLN A 854 -2.00 9.86 -43.50
C GLN A 854 -0.96 10.96 -43.65
N ILE A 855 0.02 10.98 -42.76
CA ILE A 855 1.12 11.94 -42.79
C ILE A 855 2.38 11.18 -43.19
N THR A 856 3.05 11.69 -44.23
CA THR A 856 4.36 11.21 -44.65
C THR A 856 5.40 12.24 -44.22
N ASP A 857 6.26 11.84 -43.29
CA ASP A 857 7.45 12.56 -42.89
C ASP A 857 8.39 12.80 -44.09
N ASN A 858 8.99 13.99 -44.15
CA ASN A 858 9.94 14.39 -45.20
C ASN A 858 11.41 14.26 -44.77
N ASN A 859 11.68 13.92 -43.52
CA ASN A 859 13.01 13.66 -42.99
C ASN A 859 13.34 12.16 -43.08
N VAL A 860 14.52 11.82 -43.61
CA VAL A 860 14.96 10.44 -43.80
C VAL A 860 16.29 10.25 -43.12
N LEU A 861 16.33 9.39 -42.10
CA LEU A 861 17.57 9.07 -41.38
C LEU A 861 18.63 8.54 -42.36
N GLY A 862 19.76 9.22 -42.43
CA GLY A 862 20.88 8.94 -43.35
C GLY A 862 20.84 9.69 -44.68
N ASP A 863 19.77 10.40 -45.05
CA ASP A 863 19.75 11.26 -46.24
C ASP A 863 20.41 12.61 -45.92
N MET A 864 21.73 12.60 -45.87
CA MET A 864 22.53 13.75 -45.49
C MET A 864 22.59 14.82 -46.59
N ASN A 865 22.06 14.55 -47.77
CA ASN A 865 22.09 15.49 -48.87
C ASN A 865 20.69 16.05 -49.22
N GLY A 866 19.62 15.44 -48.67
CA GLY A 866 18.24 15.87 -48.77
C GLY A 866 17.62 15.61 -50.14
N ASP A 867 18.08 14.59 -50.87
CA ASP A 867 17.51 14.23 -52.18
C ASP A 867 16.44 13.12 -52.11
N GLY A 868 16.09 12.71 -50.89
CA GLY A 868 15.08 11.71 -50.55
C GLY A 868 15.56 10.27 -50.69
N GLN A 869 16.87 10.05 -50.86
CA GLN A 869 17.47 8.72 -51.01
C GLN A 869 18.61 8.60 -50.00
N VAL A 870 18.70 7.45 -49.33
CA VAL A 870 19.91 7.12 -48.55
C VAL A 870 20.80 6.24 -49.42
N ASP A 871 21.83 6.83 -50.01
CA ASP A 871 22.76 6.13 -50.87
C ASP A 871 24.21 6.64 -50.74
N ASN A 872 25.10 6.16 -51.61
CA ASN A 872 26.51 6.49 -51.53
C ASN A 872 26.81 7.99 -51.74
N LEU A 873 25.86 8.78 -52.23
CA LEU A 873 25.96 10.22 -52.39
C LEU A 873 25.90 10.95 -51.04
N ASP A 874 25.30 10.35 -50.00
CA ASP A 874 25.24 10.90 -48.65
C ASP A 874 26.55 10.84 -47.90
N ILE A 875 27.47 9.94 -48.28
CA ILE A 875 28.74 9.74 -47.56
C ILE A 875 29.55 11.03 -47.47
N ALA A 876 29.59 11.82 -48.55
CA ALA A 876 30.34 13.07 -48.57
C ALA A 876 29.69 14.13 -47.67
N ALA A 877 28.36 14.17 -47.63
CA ALA A 877 27.60 15.09 -46.82
C ALA A 877 27.67 14.71 -45.33
N PHE A 878 27.53 13.42 -44.99
CA PHE A 878 27.74 12.87 -43.64
C PHE A 878 29.14 13.18 -43.10
N ALA A 879 30.18 12.91 -43.90
CA ALA A 879 31.55 13.20 -43.50
C ALA A 879 31.82 14.70 -43.36
N MET A 880 31.15 15.54 -44.16
CA MET A 880 31.25 17.00 -44.05
C MET A 880 30.55 17.50 -42.78
N ALA A 881 29.36 17.00 -42.46
CA ALA A 881 28.65 17.31 -41.23
C ALA A 881 29.50 16.98 -39.99
N LEU A 882 30.13 15.80 -39.95
CA LEU A 882 31.01 15.38 -38.86
C LEU A 882 32.28 16.22 -38.69
N SER A 883 32.86 16.68 -39.79
CA SER A 883 34.19 17.32 -39.78
C SER A 883 34.14 18.85 -39.83
N ASP A 884 33.09 19.42 -40.40
CA ASP A 884 32.84 20.86 -40.51
C ASP A 884 31.32 21.14 -40.59
N PRO A 885 30.61 21.10 -39.43
CA PRO A 885 29.17 21.37 -39.38
C PRO A 885 28.77 22.73 -39.98
N VAL A 886 29.67 23.73 -39.92
CA VAL A 886 29.42 25.07 -40.48
C VAL A 886 29.44 25.04 -42.01
N ALA A 887 30.34 24.27 -42.62
CA ALA A 887 30.34 24.05 -44.06
C ALA A 887 29.13 23.23 -44.52
N TYR A 888 28.73 22.22 -43.75
CA TYR A 888 27.53 21.43 -44.03
C TYR A 888 26.27 22.29 -44.05
N ALA A 889 26.02 23.08 -42.99
CA ALA A 889 24.85 23.96 -42.92
C ALA A 889 24.79 25.02 -44.03
N GLN A 890 25.94 25.39 -44.64
CA GLN A 890 25.97 26.26 -45.81
C GLN A 890 25.69 25.52 -47.12
N ALA A 891 26.12 24.27 -47.23
CA ALA A 891 25.93 23.44 -48.42
C ALA A 891 24.50 22.86 -48.50
N TYR A 892 23.92 22.53 -47.35
CA TYR A 892 22.61 21.89 -47.19
C TYR A 892 21.72 22.68 -46.23
N PRO A 893 21.30 23.90 -46.61
CA PRO A 893 20.53 24.77 -45.73
C PRO A 893 19.15 24.16 -45.45
N GLY A 894 18.80 24.06 -44.16
CA GLY A 894 17.52 23.52 -43.70
C GLY A 894 17.54 22.04 -43.32
N LEU A 895 18.67 21.34 -43.56
CA LEU A 895 18.88 19.98 -43.06
C LEU A 895 19.64 20.05 -41.73
N ASP A 896 19.13 19.37 -40.70
CA ASP A 896 19.82 19.24 -39.42
C ASP A 896 20.67 17.95 -39.41
N PRO A 897 22.00 18.05 -39.44
CA PRO A 897 22.86 16.87 -39.43
C PRO A 897 22.81 16.10 -38.11
N GLU A 898 22.47 16.76 -37.01
CA GLU A 898 22.36 16.12 -35.68
C GLU A 898 21.10 15.25 -35.59
N ILE A 899 20.20 15.34 -36.57
CA ILE A 899 18.97 14.53 -36.65
C ILE A 899 19.11 13.50 -37.77
N LEU A 900 19.48 13.94 -38.97
CA LEU A 900 19.61 13.05 -40.13
C LEU A 900 20.80 12.08 -39.99
N GLY A 901 21.79 12.43 -39.17
CA GLY A 901 23.03 11.69 -39.01
C GLY A 901 23.20 10.99 -37.67
N ASP A 902 22.25 11.10 -36.76
CA ASP A 902 22.32 10.50 -35.42
C ASP A 902 21.74 9.08 -35.45
N PHE A 903 22.62 8.08 -35.46
CA PHE A 903 22.27 6.67 -35.56
C PHE A 903 22.27 5.96 -34.22
N ASP A 904 22.75 6.60 -33.15
CA ASP A 904 22.67 6.08 -31.78
C ASP A 904 21.65 6.82 -30.89
N ASP A 905 20.95 7.80 -31.47
CA ASP A 905 19.80 8.54 -30.91
C ASP A 905 20.16 9.30 -29.63
N ASP A 906 21.38 9.83 -29.57
CA ASP A 906 21.91 10.59 -28.42
C ASP A 906 21.72 12.11 -28.55
N GLY A 907 21.17 12.55 -29.68
CA GLY A 907 20.92 13.92 -30.09
C GLY A 907 22.12 14.60 -30.72
N TYR A 908 23.21 13.87 -31.02
CA TYR A 908 24.44 14.41 -31.58
C TYR A 908 25.06 13.50 -32.66
N LEU A 909 25.30 14.06 -33.84
CA LEU A 909 26.15 13.48 -34.87
C LEU A 909 27.62 13.51 -34.44
N THR A 910 28.13 12.34 -34.08
CA THR A 910 29.51 12.10 -33.68
C THR A 910 30.16 10.95 -34.45
N ASN A 911 31.41 10.65 -34.11
CA ASN A 911 32.10 9.53 -34.73
C ASN A 911 31.52 8.16 -34.34
N LEU A 912 30.58 8.11 -33.39
CA LEU A 912 29.87 6.89 -33.00
C LEU A 912 28.83 6.47 -34.05
N ASP A 913 28.25 7.45 -34.75
CA ASP A 913 27.20 7.25 -35.77
C ASP A 913 27.71 6.68 -37.09
N ILE A 914 29.03 6.75 -37.32
CA ILE A 914 29.68 6.26 -38.55
C ILE A 914 29.33 4.79 -38.80
N ALA A 915 29.24 3.98 -37.74
CA ALA A 915 28.93 2.56 -37.88
C ALA A 915 27.47 2.32 -38.31
N GLY A 916 26.52 3.07 -37.73
CA GLY A 916 25.11 3.00 -38.08
C GLY A 916 24.85 3.50 -39.50
N PHE A 917 25.41 4.66 -39.84
CA PHE A 917 25.33 5.22 -41.19
C PHE A 917 25.93 4.28 -42.25
N ALA A 918 27.10 3.69 -41.98
CA ALA A 918 27.72 2.75 -42.91
C ALA A 918 26.90 1.46 -43.09
N ALA A 919 26.15 1.03 -42.08
CA ALA A 919 25.28 -0.14 -42.16
C ALA A 919 24.02 0.13 -43.00
N LEU A 920 23.52 1.37 -43.04
CA LEU A 920 22.36 1.73 -43.85
C LEU A 920 22.67 1.77 -45.36
N LEU A 921 23.95 1.95 -45.72
CA LEU A 921 24.43 2.03 -47.10
C LEU A 921 24.85 0.68 -47.72
N SER A 922 24.85 -0.39 -46.92
CA SER A 922 25.26 -1.75 -47.33
C SER A 922 24.08 -2.60 -47.76
#